data_AF-A0A1H9YIG4-F1
#
_entry.id   AF-A0A1H9YIG4-F1
#
_cell.length_a   1.000
_cell.length_b   1.000
_cell.length_c   1.000
_cell.angle_alpha   90.00
_cell.angle_beta   90.00
_cell.angle_gamma   90.00
#
_symmetry.space_group_name_H-M   'P 1'
#
loop_
_entity.id
_entity.type
_entity.pdbx_description
1 polymer ?
#
loop_
_entity_poly.entity_id
_entity_poly.type
_entity_poly.pdbx_seq_one_letter_code
_entity_poly.pdbx_strand_id
1 'polypeptide(L)'
;MYQLLTSLSACLLMALPSFGAYGDYTRGIGQYPGRPSEFAGPQLVTGSGYRNLALNRMAYASSSADFNLTAQLATDGIISTATPPQLTVFTGAGPLGLRDKEKTIDGNVHSGTYLMGANSFIQYEWQGMDISLSELRLLGEVAYDEAQARGGYTIRVLARDSHRRWKVIGEQRGKGLPGFATRQTVSSDPNKQEATVRLPMRLIKTSIPLRDVGRISHLRVEFIMKGCAHWRIYEIDNGRVGDAGKPFSMNDVQWGISNTAWLPAASFRSAFATSVKNAAKKPEWLCVDLGAAAEFDKVKLHWVLKPGGGRLQTSDDGRSWRDLAPLPATSGNTETINCQGRGRYVRLLMTASNAPGTAMLSEIEVWGRGGLVARPLPPAPAPAAGWSRMSLGSQAVNWQLRREDDARWIAATVPGTVLTSYMNAGAVPDNRYANNMRQISESFFNADFRYRTTFRCHPKDRTYLNFDGINWKAEVWLNGTKLQNISGAFVRARYDVTGIIREGANTLEVKVIRNAHPGAVKEKNMESTDLNGGALGADNPTFHASIGWDWITSTPGREAGIWNDVYLTADTGITLSDALLTTTLNHPDTLASLTPAVRVKNWLPVSRTVTVNGYVGDIRFAKTVTLQPQEEREVSFSPAEFSQLKNRRMRLWWPNGYGEAYLYDAGFSITEDTVEAGSAPCSELTYKAGIREVSYKDLDSQAKIYVNGKRITPLGGNWGFAETNLNYRSREYDAAVRYHREMNYNMIRNWVGQTGDEAFYAACDRYGILVWQDFWLANPWDGPNPDDEAMFLANSRDYILRIRNHASIGIYVGRNEGFPPPAIDKALRSQVAGLHPQLGYIPSSADEGVSGHGPYRMMPVEYYFANQSHKLHSERGMPNVPNVESLRRMLEPDSIWPQNIAWAQHDYTMKGAQGGESFNAIIERRFGKPQDAAHFTALAQWLNYDGYRAMYESAQQERLGLLIWMSHSCWPSMVWCTYDYYLEPTAAYFGVKKACEPLHIQYNPVKRHVEVVDMGAGNHRGLKAVAETLDMRGRLLQQTSATVDIGEDQTVEAQAVTLPDESVYYIRLRLYDGSSLLSENMYVESREPDNWQALNTLPKVQLQQQEEFGKKGDEWTGTVRISNPSATPALMIRLNLLGNDGEQILPVVYSDNYFHLMPGESRTVTVSWHHEDSRGTQPHVALSGFNVTE
;
A
#
# COMPACT_ATOMS: atom_id res chain seq x y z
N MET A 1 -20.71 -30.35 -24.50
CA MET A 1 -19.67 -30.40 -25.55
C MET A 1 -20.35 -29.99 -26.86
N TYR A 2 -19.86 -28.94 -27.55
CA TYR A 2 -20.40 -28.28 -28.77
C TYR A 2 -21.33 -27.05 -28.69
N GLN A 3 -21.45 -26.34 -27.56
CA GLN A 3 -22.12 -25.02 -27.53
C GLN A 3 -21.61 -24.04 -26.44
N LEU A 4 -20.31 -24.05 -26.14
CA LEU A 4 -19.72 -23.30 -25.00
C LEU A 4 -18.34 -22.70 -25.32
N LEU A 5 -18.14 -22.19 -26.54
CA LEU A 5 -16.84 -21.68 -27.02
C LEU A 5 -16.89 -20.26 -27.63
N THR A 6 -17.95 -19.48 -27.42
CA THR A 6 -18.09 -18.13 -28.00
C THR A 6 -18.37 -16.99 -27.00
N SER A 7 -18.05 -17.16 -25.71
CA SER A 7 -18.33 -16.13 -24.69
C SER A 7 -17.12 -15.63 -23.88
N LEU A 8 -15.89 -16.00 -24.24
CA LEU A 8 -14.66 -15.60 -23.51
C LEU A 8 -13.64 -14.92 -24.43
N SER A 9 -14.13 -13.95 -25.21
CA SER A 9 -13.31 -13.01 -25.97
C SER A 9 -13.92 -11.61 -25.95
N ALA A 10 -14.31 -11.14 -24.77
CA ALA A 10 -14.37 -9.71 -24.49
C ALA A 10 -13.01 -9.35 -23.87
N CYS A 11 -12.02 -9.06 -24.71
CA CYS A 11 -11.49 -7.70 -24.78
C CYS A 11 -11.61 -6.94 -23.44
N LEU A 12 -10.47 -6.72 -22.78
CA LEU A 12 -10.15 -5.46 -22.11
C LEU A 12 -10.22 -4.31 -23.16
N LEU A 13 -11.39 -4.13 -23.75
CA LEU A 13 -11.82 -2.85 -24.27
C LEU A 13 -12.14 -2.06 -23.01
N MET A 14 -11.29 -1.11 -22.64
CA MET A 14 -11.82 0.14 -22.15
C MET A 14 -12.74 0.65 -23.26
N ALA A 15 -14.00 0.20 -23.27
CA ALA A 15 -15.03 0.85 -24.04
C ALA A 15 -15.10 2.24 -23.44
N LEU A 16 -14.49 3.23 -24.11
CA LEU A 16 -14.71 4.63 -23.83
C LEU A 16 -16.21 4.84 -23.96
N PRO A 17 -16.94 4.97 -22.86
CA PRO A 17 -18.37 5.10 -22.92
C PRO A 17 -18.65 6.57 -23.20
N SER A 18 -19.59 6.81 -24.11
CA SER A 18 -20.12 8.15 -24.38
C SER A 18 -20.64 8.79 -23.09
N PHE A 19 -20.08 9.94 -22.71
CA PHE A 19 -20.29 10.71 -21.46
C PHE A 19 -21.74 11.17 -21.16
N GLY A 20 -22.76 10.72 -21.89
CA GLY A 20 -24.13 11.25 -21.81
C GLY A 20 -24.98 10.78 -20.63
N ALA A 21 -24.59 9.70 -19.94
CA ALA A 21 -25.38 9.11 -18.83
C ALA A 21 -24.53 8.79 -17.56
N TYR A 22 -23.30 9.33 -17.49
CA TYR A 22 -22.26 8.90 -16.54
C TYR A 22 -22.34 9.49 -15.12
N GLY A 23 -23.38 10.25 -14.78
CA GLY A 23 -23.49 10.87 -13.46
C GLY A 23 -23.73 9.87 -12.32
N ASP A 24 -24.38 8.74 -12.62
CA ASP A 24 -25.04 7.93 -11.61
C ASP A 24 -24.28 6.64 -11.20
N TYR A 25 -23.19 6.27 -11.90
CA TYR A 25 -22.46 5.01 -11.68
C TYR A 25 -20.95 5.18 -11.57
N THR A 26 -20.27 4.19 -10.99
CA THR A 26 -18.81 4.19 -10.83
C THR A 26 -18.05 3.96 -12.13
N ARG A 27 -16.75 4.29 -12.13
CA ARG A 27 -15.80 4.06 -13.24
C ARG A 27 -15.45 2.58 -13.47
N GLY A 28 -15.94 1.68 -12.63
CA GLY A 28 -15.69 0.24 -12.70
C GLY A 28 -14.84 -0.31 -11.56
N ILE A 29 -14.80 -1.64 -11.47
CA ILE A 29 -14.07 -2.37 -10.42
C ILE A 29 -12.57 -2.14 -10.54
N GLY A 30 -11.92 -1.79 -9.41
CA GLY A 30 -10.49 -1.51 -9.38
C GLY A 30 -10.08 -0.21 -10.08
N GLN A 31 -11.02 0.66 -10.46
CA GLN A 31 -10.72 1.96 -11.06
C GLN A 31 -10.92 3.06 -10.01
N TYR A 32 -9.83 3.55 -9.42
CA TYR A 32 -9.87 4.52 -8.34
C TYR A 32 -9.44 5.93 -8.78
N PRO A 33 -10.03 7.01 -8.24
CA PRO A 33 -11.28 7.01 -7.46
C PRO A 33 -12.46 6.49 -8.28
N GLY A 34 -13.38 5.78 -7.64
CA GLY A 34 -14.49 5.10 -8.32
C GLY A 34 -15.57 6.05 -8.79
N ARG A 35 -15.86 7.11 -8.02
CA ARG A 35 -16.87 8.11 -8.41
C ARG A 35 -16.35 9.01 -9.52
N PRO A 36 -17.08 9.16 -10.64
CA PRO A 36 -16.72 10.13 -11.68
C PRO A 36 -16.61 11.56 -11.14
N SER A 37 -17.43 11.92 -10.13
CA SER A 37 -17.40 13.23 -9.46
C SER A 37 -16.17 13.46 -8.58
N GLU A 38 -15.37 12.43 -8.27
CA GLU A 38 -14.11 12.55 -7.51
C GLU A 38 -12.88 12.36 -8.41
N PHE A 39 -13.07 11.97 -9.67
CA PHE A 39 -11.99 11.79 -10.63
C PHE A 39 -11.48 13.14 -11.16
N ALA A 40 -10.17 13.36 -11.01
CA ALA A 40 -9.50 14.61 -11.35
C ALA A 40 -8.51 14.48 -12.53
N GLY A 41 -8.61 13.42 -13.35
CA GLY A 41 -7.73 13.21 -14.51
C GLY A 41 -8.29 13.76 -15.83
N PRO A 42 -7.44 13.94 -16.85
CA PRO A 42 -7.88 14.32 -18.20
C PRO A 42 -8.80 13.25 -18.83
N GLN A 43 -9.63 13.69 -19.78
CA GLN A 43 -10.40 12.80 -20.63
C GLN A 43 -9.58 12.37 -21.84
N LEU A 44 -9.56 11.07 -22.14
CA LEU A 44 -9.01 10.56 -23.38
C LEU A 44 -10.08 10.62 -24.48
N VAL A 45 -9.82 11.42 -25.52
CA VAL A 45 -10.74 11.59 -26.66
C VAL A 45 -10.06 11.27 -27.98
N THR A 46 -10.84 10.93 -29.00
CA THR A 46 -10.29 10.68 -30.35
C THR A 46 -9.79 11.97 -30.98
N GLY A 47 -8.56 11.95 -31.53
CA GLY A 47 -7.98 13.06 -32.28
C GLY A 47 -8.26 12.98 -33.78
N SER A 48 -8.47 14.12 -34.45
CA SER A 48 -8.68 14.21 -35.92
C SER A 48 -7.49 14.80 -36.70
N GLY A 49 -6.55 15.43 -36.00
CA GLY A 49 -5.36 16.04 -36.59
C GLY A 49 -4.32 15.00 -37.04
N TYR A 50 -3.54 15.33 -38.08
CA TYR A 50 -2.37 14.54 -38.49
C TYR A 50 -1.19 14.85 -37.55
N ARG A 51 -0.70 13.85 -36.82
CA ARG A 51 0.27 14.01 -35.71
C ARG A 51 1.07 12.73 -35.45
N ASN A 52 2.06 12.79 -34.57
CA ASN A 52 2.59 11.59 -33.92
C ASN A 52 1.51 11.00 -32.98
N LEU A 53 0.98 9.84 -33.36
CA LEU A 53 -0.01 9.04 -32.65
C LEU A 53 0.58 8.33 -31.43
N ALA A 54 1.88 8.01 -31.46
CA ALA A 54 2.58 7.28 -30.41
C ALA A 54 3.03 8.18 -29.24
N LEU A 55 3.14 9.49 -29.43
CA LEU A 55 3.57 10.43 -28.38
C LEU A 55 2.70 10.32 -27.13
N ASN A 56 3.33 10.10 -25.98
CA ASN A 56 2.70 9.90 -24.68
C ASN A 56 1.57 8.87 -24.76
N ARG A 57 1.86 7.72 -25.41
CA ARG A 57 1.01 6.53 -25.41
C ARG A 57 1.70 5.38 -24.69
N MET A 58 0.89 4.52 -24.10
CA MET A 58 1.34 3.30 -23.45
C MET A 58 2.17 2.44 -24.42
N ALA A 59 3.28 1.94 -23.92
CA ALA A 59 4.14 1.02 -24.63
C ALA A 59 4.48 -0.19 -23.76
N TYR A 60 4.66 -1.33 -24.42
CA TYR A 60 4.95 -2.62 -23.81
C TYR A 60 6.12 -3.26 -24.56
N ALA A 61 6.95 -4.02 -23.86
CA ALA A 61 8.02 -4.79 -24.49
C ALA A 61 8.06 -6.23 -23.97
N SER A 62 8.59 -7.14 -24.80
CA SER A 62 8.86 -8.53 -24.42
C SER A 62 9.86 -8.65 -23.27
N SER A 63 10.79 -7.71 -23.18
CA SER A 63 11.80 -7.62 -22.14
C SER A 63 12.41 -6.22 -22.10
N SER A 64 12.96 -5.85 -20.93
CA SER A 64 13.76 -4.65 -20.74
C SER A 64 15.14 -5.06 -20.23
N ALA A 65 16.19 -4.36 -20.65
CA ALA A 65 17.55 -4.62 -20.19
C ALA A 65 17.78 -4.18 -18.73
N ASP A 66 16.94 -3.27 -18.22
CA ASP A 66 17.06 -2.63 -16.91
C ASP A 66 15.71 -2.01 -16.49
N PHE A 67 15.49 -1.77 -15.19
CA PHE A 67 14.30 -1.06 -14.68
C PHE A 67 14.23 0.41 -15.10
N ASN A 68 15.35 0.96 -15.57
CA ASN A 68 15.44 2.33 -16.06
C ASN A 68 15.19 2.43 -17.56
N LEU A 69 15.28 1.34 -18.33
CA LEU A 69 15.30 1.37 -19.81
C LEU A 69 14.10 0.65 -20.41
N THR A 70 12.92 1.08 -19.99
CA THR A 70 11.65 0.40 -20.25
C THR A 70 10.94 0.89 -21.50
N ALA A 71 9.87 0.19 -21.90
CA ALA A 71 9.13 0.45 -23.12
C ALA A 71 8.58 1.88 -23.22
N GLN A 72 8.10 2.46 -22.10
CA GLN A 72 7.52 3.82 -22.09
C GLN A 72 8.47 4.90 -22.63
N LEU A 73 9.79 4.72 -22.48
CA LEU A 73 10.74 5.72 -22.98
C LEU A 73 10.68 5.88 -24.50
N ALA A 74 10.25 4.86 -25.23
CA ALA A 74 10.16 4.94 -26.69
C ALA A 74 8.99 5.80 -27.20
N THR A 75 8.15 6.32 -26.31
CA THR A 75 6.98 7.14 -26.64
C THR A 75 6.93 8.45 -25.85
N ASP A 76 7.95 8.77 -25.05
CA ASP A 76 8.00 10.01 -24.28
C ASP A 76 8.34 11.23 -25.15
N GLY A 77 8.77 11.01 -26.40
CA GLY A 77 9.17 12.00 -27.40
C GLY A 77 10.47 12.75 -27.09
N ILE A 78 11.28 12.26 -26.16
CA ILE A 78 12.65 12.72 -25.91
C ILE A 78 13.58 11.93 -26.84
N ILE A 79 14.19 12.62 -27.80
CA ILE A 79 15.13 11.99 -28.73
C ILE A 79 16.56 12.16 -28.19
N SER A 80 17.18 11.06 -27.79
CA SER A 80 18.57 10.93 -27.36
C SER A 80 19.37 10.12 -28.38
N THR A 81 20.61 10.56 -28.64
CA THR A 81 21.59 9.79 -29.42
C THR A 81 22.70 9.20 -28.56
N ALA A 82 22.68 9.48 -27.25
CA ALA A 82 23.71 9.03 -26.32
C ALA A 82 23.32 7.69 -25.68
N THR A 83 24.31 6.81 -25.45
CA THR A 83 24.12 5.56 -24.71
C THR A 83 23.53 5.86 -23.33
N PRO A 84 22.40 5.23 -22.94
CA PRO A 84 21.81 5.48 -21.64
C PRO A 84 22.65 4.85 -20.51
N PRO A 85 22.55 5.38 -19.28
CA PRO A 85 23.20 4.81 -18.10
C PRO A 85 22.78 3.36 -17.85
N GLN A 86 23.78 2.49 -17.64
CA GLN A 86 23.59 1.08 -17.26
C GLN A 86 24.69 0.66 -16.29
N LEU A 87 24.37 -0.31 -15.44
CA LEU A 87 25.33 -0.96 -14.57
C LEU A 87 25.33 -2.47 -14.80
N THR A 88 26.53 -3.03 -14.98
CA THR A 88 26.79 -4.48 -14.85
C THR A 88 27.77 -4.69 -13.71
N VAL A 89 27.48 -5.65 -12.83
CA VAL A 89 28.36 -6.01 -11.71
C VAL A 89 28.81 -7.45 -11.86
N PHE A 90 30.11 -7.69 -11.73
CA PHE A 90 30.74 -9.00 -11.84
C PHE A 90 31.34 -9.44 -10.51
N THR A 91 31.22 -10.73 -10.24
CA THR A 91 31.98 -11.43 -9.20
C THR A 91 32.82 -12.55 -9.83
N GLY A 92 33.53 -13.33 -9.01
CA GLY A 92 34.19 -14.54 -9.46
C GLY A 92 33.25 -15.59 -10.09
N ALA A 93 31.93 -15.51 -9.83
CA ALA A 93 30.92 -16.40 -10.40
C ALA A 93 30.32 -15.89 -11.73
N GLY A 94 30.62 -14.66 -12.15
CA GLY A 94 30.03 -14.03 -13.34
C GLY A 94 29.22 -12.77 -13.02
N PRO A 95 28.43 -12.26 -13.99
CA PRO A 95 27.60 -11.08 -13.79
C PRO A 95 26.43 -11.35 -12.85
N LEU A 96 26.10 -10.39 -11.98
CA LEU A 96 24.93 -10.40 -11.12
C LEU A 96 23.65 -10.06 -11.90
N GLY A 97 22.52 -10.62 -11.47
CA GLY A 97 21.20 -10.34 -12.05
C GLY A 97 20.69 -8.94 -11.69
N LEU A 98 19.56 -8.54 -12.30
CA LEU A 98 18.95 -7.21 -12.07
C LEU A 98 18.66 -6.94 -10.59
N ARG A 99 18.05 -7.91 -9.89
CA ARG A 99 17.83 -7.88 -8.45
C ARG A 99 19.08 -7.63 -7.58
N ASP A 100 20.23 -8.17 -7.97
CA ASP A 100 21.39 -8.25 -7.06
C ASP A 100 22.49 -7.24 -7.38
N LYS A 101 22.55 -6.73 -8.61
CA LYS A 101 23.68 -5.92 -9.08
C LYS A 101 23.82 -4.57 -8.36
N GLU A 102 22.77 -4.07 -7.72
CA GLU A 102 22.78 -2.78 -7.00
C GLU A 102 22.92 -2.94 -5.48
N LYS A 103 22.81 -4.16 -4.93
CA LYS A 103 22.73 -4.43 -3.47
C LYS A 103 23.89 -3.88 -2.63
N THR A 104 25.05 -3.67 -3.23
CA THR A 104 26.25 -3.17 -2.56
C THR A 104 26.44 -1.66 -2.69
N ILE A 105 25.54 -0.98 -3.40
CA ILE A 105 25.57 0.46 -3.67
C ILE A 105 24.17 1.11 -3.52
N ASP A 106 23.18 0.39 -2.99
CA ASP A 106 21.79 0.85 -2.88
C ASP A 106 21.50 1.64 -1.58
N GLY A 107 22.51 1.78 -0.72
CA GLY A 107 22.40 2.47 0.57
C GLY A 107 21.66 1.67 1.64
N ASN A 108 21.36 0.39 1.41
CA ASN A 108 20.81 -0.49 2.43
C ASN A 108 21.92 -1.38 3.01
N VAL A 109 22.24 -1.18 4.28
CA VAL A 109 23.32 -1.91 4.99
C VAL A 109 22.98 -3.37 5.29
N HIS A 110 21.74 -3.79 5.03
CA HIS A 110 21.24 -5.14 5.27
C HIS A 110 21.23 -6.00 4.00
N SER A 111 21.21 -5.38 2.81
CA SER A 111 21.52 -6.06 1.56
C SER A 111 23.01 -6.34 1.45
N GLY A 112 23.38 -7.40 0.73
CA GLY A 112 24.79 -7.66 0.46
C GLY A 112 25.03 -8.79 -0.51
N THR A 113 26.26 -8.86 -0.99
CA THR A 113 26.72 -9.83 -1.98
C THR A 113 27.83 -10.71 -1.40
N TYR A 114 27.66 -12.03 -1.49
CA TYR A 114 28.67 -12.99 -1.07
C TYR A 114 29.73 -13.18 -2.17
N LEU A 115 31.00 -13.14 -1.77
CA LEU A 115 32.18 -13.34 -2.61
C LEU A 115 32.96 -14.54 -2.06
N MET A 116 32.94 -15.66 -2.77
CA MET A 116 33.54 -16.91 -2.30
C MET A 116 35.05 -16.93 -2.48
N GLY A 117 35.76 -17.54 -1.51
CA GLY A 117 37.16 -17.93 -1.59
C GLY A 117 38.18 -16.87 -1.14
N ALA A 118 39.43 -17.34 -1.01
CA ALA A 118 40.57 -16.57 -0.51
C ALA A 118 41.08 -15.46 -1.47
N ASN A 119 40.70 -15.52 -2.74
CA ASN A 119 40.99 -14.50 -3.74
C ASN A 119 39.70 -14.25 -4.53
N SER A 120 39.03 -13.14 -4.23
CA SER A 120 37.73 -12.81 -4.81
C SER A 120 37.67 -11.34 -5.18
N PHE A 121 36.67 -10.94 -5.96
CA PHE A 121 36.47 -9.55 -6.34
C PHE A 121 34.99 -9.22 -6.55
N ILE A 122 34.68 -7.94 -6.44
CA ILE A 122 33.47 -7.33 -7.00
C ILE A 122 33.89 -6.22 -7.96
N GLN A 123 33.29 -6.20 -9.15
CA GLN A 123 33.64 -5.27 -10.21
C GLN A 123 32.38 -4.61 -10.78
N TYR A 124 32.40 -3.30 -10.86
CA TYR A 124 31.34 -2.46 -11.40
C TYR A 124 31.76 -1.91 -12.76
N GLU A 125 30.90 -2.09 -13.75
CA GLU A 125 31.05 -1.52 -15.08
C GLU A 125 29.83 -0.66 -15.39
N TRP A 126 30.01 0.65 -15.29
CA TRP A 126 29.03 1.63 -15.73
C TRP A 126 29.21 1.91 -17.22
N GLN A 127 28.11 1.91 -17.95
CA GLN A 127 28.03 2.35 -19.34
C GLN A 127 27.16 3.59 -19.41
N GLY A 128 27.50 4.54 -20.28
CA GLY A 128 26.75 5.78 -20.42
C GLY A 128 26.85 6.73 -19.22
N MET A 129 27.50 6.35 -18.13
CA MET A 129 27.75 7.20 -16.96
C MET A 129 29.14 6.96 -16.39
N ASP A 130 29.65 7.97 -15.68
CA ASP A 130 30.85 7.86 -14.86
C ASP A 130 30.51 8.29 -13.44
N ILE A 131 31.18 7.68 -12.48
CA ILE A 131 31.14 8.09 -11.08
C ILE A 131 32.37 8.92 -10.72
N SER A 132 32.24 9.69 -9.65
CA SER A 132 33.36 10.33 -8.97
C SER A 132 33.63 9.61 -7.66
N LEU A 133 34.90 9.34 -7.38
CA LEU A 133 35.33 8.60 -6.21
C LEU A 133 36.73 9.08 -5.78
N SER A 134 36.84 9.70 -4.61
CA SER A 134 38.13 10.11 -4.03
C SER A 134 38.64 9.14 -2.95
N GLU A 135 37.71 8.46 -2.29
CA GLU A 135 37.95 7.57 -1.16
C GLU A 135 36.88 6.48 -1.20
N LEU A 136 37.29 5.21 -1.16
CA LEU A 136 36.37 4.08 -1.12
C LEU A 136 36.08 3.70 0.33
N ARG A 137 34.83 3.83 0.77
CA ARG A 137 34.39 3.19 2.01
C ARG A 137 33.85 1.82 1.71
N LEU A 138 34.09 0.90 2.64
CA LEU A 138 33.68 -0.48 2.54
C LEU A 138 33.10 -0.93 3.88
N LEU A 139 31.88 -1.48 3.82
CA LEU A 139 31.25 -2.22 4.90
C LEU A 139 31.01 -3.66 4.43
N GLY A 140 31.41 -4.63 5.23
CA GLY A 140 31.26 -6.04 4.93
C GLY A 140 31.65 -6.90 6.11
N GLU A 141 31.69 -8.20 5.90
CA GLU A 141 32.17 -9.20 6.85
C GLU A 141 33.00 -10.26 6.14
N VAL A 142 33.82 -10.98 6.91
CA VAL A 142 34.62 -12.10 6.41
C VAL A 142 34.49 -13.30 7.33
N ALA A 143 34.16 -14.45 6.73
CA ALA A 143 34.20 -15.76 7.37
C ALA A 143 35.51 -16.46 6.99
N TYR A 144 36.20 -17.04 7.97
CA TYR A 144 37.52 -17.62 7.74
C TYR A 144 37.78 -18.87 8.59
N ASP A 145 38.63 -19.75 8.09
CA ASP A 145 39.21 -20.86 8.85
C ASP A 145 40.40 -20.35 9.66
N GLU A 146 40.29 -20.44 10.99
CA GLU A 146 41.30 -19.93 11.92
C GLU A 146 42.64 -20.67 11.82
N ALA A 147 42.65 -21.95 11.45
CA ALA A 147 43.88 -22.70 11.27
C ALA A 147 44.59 -22.31 9.96
N GLN A 148 43.83 -21.93 8.93
CA GLN A 148 44.36 -21.60 7.60
C GLN A 148 44.67 -20.11 7.41
N ALA A 149 44.08 -19.22 8.21
CA ALA A 149 44.28 -17.78 8.14
C ALA A 149 45.67 -17.36 8.65
N ARG A 150 46.69 -17.62 7.83
CA ARG A 150 48.10 -17.30 8.05
C ARG A 150 48.63 -16.58 6.80
N GLY A 151 49.21 -15.39 6.94
CA GLY A 151 49.81 -14.65 5.82
C GLY A 151 49.26 -13.23 5.55
N GLY A 152 48.36 -12.72 6.40
CA GLY A 152 47.82 -11.37 6.28
C GLY A 152 46.64 -11.25 5.32
N TYR A 153 46.22 -10.01 5.05
CA TYR A 153 45.16 -9.67 4.11
C TYR A 153 45.56 -8.51 3.19
N THR A 154 44.90 -8.40 2.05
CA THR A 154 44.97 -7.25 1.15
C THR A 154 43.60 -6.96 0.55
N ILE A 155 43.19 -5.69 0.57
CA ILE A 155 42.03 -5.17 -0.16
C ILE A 155 42.57 -4.15 -1.17
N ARG A 156 42.39 -4.38 -2.47
CA ARG A 156 42.84 -3.49 -3.54
C ARG A 156 41.66 -2.86 -4.24
N VAL A 157 41.78 -1.58 -4.55
CA VAL A 157 40.85 -0.85 -5.40
C VAL A 157 41.54 -0.57 -6.72
N LEU A 158 40.97 -1.05 -7.81
CA LEU A 158 41.47 -0.89 -9.16
C LEU A 158 40.48 -0.11 -10.00
N ALA A 159 41.00 0.76 -10.87
CA ALA A 159 40.23 1.38 -11.94
C ALA A 159 40.88 1.10 -13.29
N ARG A 160 40.07 1.14 -14.34
CA ARG A 160 40.55 0.94 -15.71
C ARG A 160 41.04 2.27 -16.29
N ASP A 161 42.25 2.29 -16.84
CA ASP A 161 42.79 3.46 -17.56
C ASP A 161 42.18 3.60 -18.97
N SER A 162 42.48 4.72 -19.65
CA SER A 162 42.05 4.99 -21.03
C SER A 162 42.55 3.94 -22.05
N HIS A 163 43.61 3.19 -21.71
CA HIS A 163 44.15 2.10 -22.51
C HIS A 163 43.59 0.73 -22.11
N ARG A 164 42.47 0.71 -21.37
CA ARG A 164 41.74 -0.50 -20.98
C ARG A 164 42.50 -1.41 -20.00
N ARG A 165 43.54 -0.93 -19.33
CA ARG A 165 44.32 -1.70 -18.33
C ARG A 165 43.86 -1.40 -16.92
N TRP A 166 43.85 -2.42 -16.06
CA TRP A 166 43.56 -2.25 -14.63
C TRP A 166 44.78 -1.66 -13.91
N LYS A 167 44.58 -0.58 -13.17
CA LYS A 167 45.58 0.06 -12.33
C LYS A 167 45.09 0.07 -10.89
N VAL A 168 45.95 -0.33 -9.95
CA VAL A 168 45.68 -0.17 -8.51
C VAL A 168 45.69 1.33 -8.20
N ILE A 169 44.55 1.85 -7.75
CA ILE A 169 44.38 3.26 -7.38
C ILE A 169 44.28 3.46 -5.87
N GLY A 170 44.01 2.40 -5.11
CA GLY A 170 44.05 2.39 -3.64
C GLY A 170 44.29 0.98 -3.12
N GLU A 171 44.88 0.87 -1.93
CA GLU A 171 45.14 -0.43 -1.30
C GLU A 171 45.22 -0.31 0.22
N GLN A 172 44.70 -1.32 0.91
CA GLN A 172 44.91 -1.57 2.32
C GLN A 172 45.46 -3.00 2.51
N ARG A 173 46.52 -3.15 3.31
CA ARG A 173 47.12 -4.45 3.62
C ARG A 173 47.55 -4.53 5.07
N GLY A 174 47.50 -5.74 5.65
CA GLY A 174 47.94 -5.98 7.02
C GLY A 174 48.51 -7.38 7.20
N LYS A 175 49.44 -7.55 8.16
CA LYS A 175 50.02 -8.86 8.50
C LYS A 175 49.07 -9.76 9.31
N GLY A 176 48.08 -9.17 9.97
CA GLY A 176 47.03 -9.86 10.75
C GLY A 176 45.74 -10.11 9.96
N LEU A 177 44.62 -10.26 10.66
CA LEU A 177 43.28 -10.39 10.06
C LEU A 177 42.64 -9.00 9.83
N PRO A 178 41.79 -8.82 8.82
CA PRO A 178 41.13 -7.55 8.54
C PRO A 178 40.01 -7.26 9.54
N GLY A 179 39.67 -5.98 9.73
CA GLY A 179 38.51 -5.56 10.52
C GLY A 179 38.53 -6.01 11.99
N PHE A 180 37.35 -6.05 12.60
CA PHE A 180 37.15 -6.32 14.03
C PHE A 180 36.66 -7.74 14.27
N ALA A 181 37.17 -8.40 15.31
CA ALA A 181 36.67 -9.71 15.72
C ALA A 181 35.22 -9.58 16.23
N THR A 182 34.36 -10.52 15.88
CA THR A 182 33.00 -10.60 16.44
C THR A 182 32.86 -11.86 17.29
N ARG A 183 31.80 -11.91 18.12
CA ARG A 183 31.40 -13.14 18.83
C ARG A 183 30.56 -14.07 17.94
N GLN A 184 30.19 -13.63 16.75
CA GLN A 184 29.34 -14.39 15.85
C GLN A 184 30.17 -15.42 15.09
N THR A 185 29.56 -16.57 14.86
CA THR A 185 30.03 -17.57 13.90
C THR A 185 29.04 -17.67 12.76
N VAL A 186 29.48 -18.11 11.60
CA VAL A 186 28.62 -18.26 10.41
C VAL A 186 28.91 -19.57 9.71
N SER A 187 27.99 -20.03 8.86
CA SER A 187 28.23 -21.22 8.03
C SER A 187 29.42 -21.02 7.10
N SER A 188 30.17 -22.09 6.86
CA SER A 188 31.23 -22.14 5.84
C SER A 188 30.69 -22.04 4.41
N ASP A 189 29.42 -22.41 4.19
CA ASP A 189 28.68 -22.21 2.95
C ASP A 189 27.52 -21.24 3.23
N PRO A 190 27.55 -19.99 2.74
CA PRO A 190 26.51 -19.02 3.02
C PRO A 190 25.15 -19.42 2.46
N ASN A 191 25.10 -20.39 1.53
CA ASN A 191 23.86 -20.93 0.99
C ASN A 191 23.25 -22.05 1.86
N LYS A 192 23.94 -22.47 2.93
CA LYS A 192 23.49 -23.53 3.85
C LYS A 192 23.54 -23.01 5.29
N GLN A 193 22.44 -22.45 5.76
CA GLN A 193 22.36 -21.86 7.11
C GLN A 193 22.53 -22.89 8.24
N GLU A 194 22.20 -24.17 7.99
CA GLU A 194 22.26 -25.28 8.95
C GLU A 194 23.54 -26.12 8.89
N ALA A 195 24.60 -25.65 8.21
CA ALA A 195 25.82 -26.45 8.09
C ALA A 195 26.51 -26.68 9.46
N THR A 196 27.04 -27.89 9.66
CA THR A 196 27.69 -28.33 10.90
C THR A 196 29.02 -27.61 11.19
N VAL A 197 29.65 -27.02 10.16
CA VAL A 197 30.93 -26.30 10.29
C VAL A 197 30.66 -24.79 10.38
N ARG A 198 30.87 -24.25 11.58
CA ARG A 198 30.73 -22.84 11.91
C ARG A 198 32.10 -22.18 11.93
N LEU A 199 32.28 -21.12 11.14
CA LEU A 199 33.52 -20.35 11.04
C LEU A 199 33.44 -19.06 11.86
N PRO A 200 34.55 -18.60 12.46
CA PRO A 200 34.62 -17.26 13.04
C PRO A 200 34.39 -16.17 11.98
N MET A 201 33.74 -15.09 12.40
CA MET A 201 33.40 -13.95 11.55
C MET A 201 34.06 -12.66 12.05
N ARG A 202 34.54 -11.83 11.12
CA ARG A 202 35.01 -10.47 11.41
C ARG A 202 34.21 -9.43 10.64
N LEU A 203 33.92 -8.29 11.27
CA LEU A 203 33.29 -7.15 10.64
C LEU A 203 34.36 -6.27 9.98
N ILE A 204 34.20 -5.99 8.69
CA ILE A 204 35.06 -5.11 7.90
C ILE A 204 34.36 -3.76 7.78
N LYS A 205 34.97 -2.72 8.34
CA LYS A 205 34.55 -1.34 8.16
C LYS A 205 35.79 -0.49 7.94
N THR A 206 36.01 0.00 6.72
CA THR A 206 37.29 0.65 6.40
C THR A 206 37.24 1.71 5.30
N SER A 207 38.17 2.65 5.47
CA SER A 207 38.56 3.78 4.62
C SER A 207 39.72 3.50 3.65
N ILE A 208 39.58 3.43 2.31
CA ILE A 208 40.72 3.32 1.39
C ILE A 208 40.87 4.61 0.55
N PRO A 209 41.86 5.47 0.84
CA PRO A 209 42.14 6.66 0.03
C PRO A 209 42.64 6.25 -1.35
N LEU A 210 42.20 6.97 -2.39
CA LEU A 210 42.54 6.66 -3.78
C LEU A 210 43.47 7.73 -4.37
N ARG A 211 44.34 7.33 -5.29
CA ARG A 211 45.29 8.18 -6.02
C ARG A 211 44.90 8.26 -7.49
N ASP A 212 45.25 9.38 -8.15
CA ASP A 212 44.95 9.64 -9.57
C ASP A 212 43.44 9.60 -9.90
N VAL A 213 42.63 10.21 -9.04
CA VAL A 213 41.16 10.14 -9.13
C VAL A 213 40.58 11.13 -10.14
N GLY A 214 39.87 10.57 -11.13
CA GLY A 214 39.08 11.29 -12.13
C GLY A 214 37.71 10.63 -12.28
N ARG A 215 37.10 10.73 -13.47
CA ARG A 215 35.84 10.03 -13.78
C ARG A 215 36.11 8.52 -13.96
N ILE A 216 35.37 7.67 -13.25
CA ILE A 216 35.54 6.21 -13.28
C ILE A 216 34.26 5.58 -13.84
N SER A 217 34.41 4.71 -14.85
CA SER A 217 33.33 3.85 -15.36
C SER A 217 33.58 2.37 -15.09
N HIS A 218 34.78 1.99 -14.65
CA HIS A 218 35.15 0.61 -14.35
C HIS A 218 35.91 0.58 -13.03
N LEU A 219 35.30 0.01 -12.00
CA LEU A 219 35.87 -0.12 -10.65
C LEU A 219 35.91 -1.59 -10.27
N ARG A 220 37.02 -2.04 -9.70
CA ARG A 220 37.14 -3.39 -9.12
C ARG A 220 37.70 -3.30 -7.72
N VAL A 221 37.08 -4.02 -6.78
CA VAL A 221 37.60 -4.22 -5.43
C VAL A 221 37.99 -5.70 -5.29
N GLU A 222 39.27 -5.96 -5.08
CA GLU A 222 39.83 -7.30 -4.89
C GLU A 222 40.07 -7.57 -3.40
N PHE A 223 39.70 -8.77 -2.96
CA PHE A 223 39.81 -9.25 -1.59
C PHE A 223 40.71 -10.47 -1.55
N ILE A 224 41.83 -10.37 -0.83
CA ILE A 224 42.85 -11.42 -0.76
C ILE A 224 43.14 -11.75 0.70
N MET A 225 42.82 -12.96 1.12
CA MET A 225 43.11 -13.47 2.46
C MET A 225 43.13 -14.99 2.45
N LYS A 226 44.30 -15.60 2.67
CA LYS A 226 44.41 -17.06 2.81
C LYS A 226 43.53 -17.55 3.96
N GLY A 227 42.85 -18.68 3.79
CA GLY A 227 41.93 -19.24 4.78
C GLY A 227 40.57 -18.55 4.86
N CYS A 228 40.29 -17.53 4.04
CA CYS A 228 38.93 -16.99 3.90
C CYS A 228 38.03 -17.98 3.15
N ALA A 229 36.84 -18.24 3.71
CA ALA A 229 35.80 -19.03 3.06
C ALA A 229 34.93 -18.15 2.16
N HIS A 230 34.46 -17.02 2.68
CA HIS A 230 33.73 -16.01 1.93
C HIS A 230 33.81 -14.63 2.58
N TRP A 231 33.59 -13.61 1.76
CA TRP A 231 33.28 -12.26 2.17
C TRP A 231 31.81 -12.00 1.91
N ARG A 232 31.15 -11.18 2.73
CA ARG A 232 29.86 -10.58 2.39
C ARG A 232 30.02 -9.08 2.39
N ILE A 233 29.80 -8.46 1.24
CA ILE A 233 29.92 -7.02 1.09
C ILE A 233 28.53 -6.42 1.24
N TYR A 234 28.37 -5.52 2.20
CA TYR A 234 27.12 -4.82 2.45
C TYR A 234 27.06 -3.53 1.65
N GLU A 235 28.12 -2.72 1.72
CA GLU A 235 28.12 -1.38 1.11
C GLU A 235 29.51 -0.99 0.62
N ILE A 236 29.54 -0.36 -0.55
CA ILE A 236 30.69 0.35 -1.11
C ILE A 236 30.20 1.72 -1.58
N ASP A 237 30.86 2.79 -1.13
CA ASP A 237 30.47 4.15 -1.53
C ASP A 237 31.64 5.13 -1.66
N ASN A 238 31.29 6.37 -2.03
CA ASN A 238 32.19 7.51 -2.09
C ASN A 238 32.22 8.22 -0.73
N GLY A 239 33.25 7.94 0.07
CA GLY A 239 33.37 8.50 1.42
C GLY A 239 33.36 10.03 1.49
N ARG A 240 33.13 10.59 2.69
CA ARG A 240 33.33 12.02 2.91
C ARG A 240 34.82 12.32 3.09
N VAL A 241 35.29 13.42 2.51
CA VAL A 241 36.67 13.90 2.69
C VAL A 241 36.97 14.04 4.18
N GLY A 242 37.85 13.17 4.72
CA GLY A 242 38.27 13.19 6.12
C GLY A 242 37.71 12.09 7.03
N ASP A 243 37.00 11.09 6.48
CA ASP A 243 36.57 9.90 7.24
C ASP A 243 37.68 8.83 7.35
N ALA A 244 38.70 8.88 6.49
CA ALA A 244 39.90 8.04 6.57
C ALA A 244 40.58 8.12 7.95
N GLY A 245 40.41 7.08 8.77
CA GLY A 245 41.09 6.92 10.06
C GLY A 245 40.27 7.27 11.31
N LYS A 246 38.99 7.64 11.19
CA LYS A 246 38.12 7.76 12.37
C LYS A 246 37.85 6.37 12.99
N PRO A 247 37.96 6.19 14.32
CA PRO A 247 37.60 4.94 14.96
C PRO A 247 36.09 4.71 14.84
N PHE A 248 35.70 3.51 14.42
CA PHE A 248 34.31 3.12 14.29
C PHE A 248 33.92 2.13 15.39
N SER A 249 32.73 2.28 15.97
CA SER A 249 32.16 1.30 16.89
C SER A 249 31.01 0.52 16.24
N MET A 250 30.65 -0.62 16.84
CA MET A 250 29.49 -1.42 16.45
C MET A 250 28.15 -0.70 16.72
N ASN A 251 28.16 0.45 17.39
CA ASN A 251 26.97 1.29 17.60
C ASN A 251 26.80 2.35 16.48
N ASP A 252 27.79 2.49 15.58
CA ASP A 252 27.80 3.47 14.48
C ASP A 252 27.45 2.81 13.13
N VAL A 253 26.59 1.79 13.11
CA VAL A 253 26.30 0.98 11.90
C VAL A 253 25.45 1.72 10.87
N GLN A 254 24.80 2.82 11.25
CA GLN A 254 24.09 3.67 10.30
C GLN A 254 25.10 4.60 9.62
N TRP A 255 25.59 4.19 8.45
CA TRP A 255 26.09 5.18 7.52
C TRP A 255 24.90 6.05 7.08
N GLY A 256 25.04 7.37 7.18
CA GLY A 256 24.18 8.26 6.40
C GLY A 256 24.36 7.89 4.93
N ILE A 257 23.25 7.61 4.24
CA ILE A 257 23.24 7.15 2.86
C ILE A 257 23.90 8.21 2.01
N SER A 258 25.05 7.91 1.42
CA SER A 258 25.85 8.93 0.74
C SER A 258 25.76 8.90 -0.78
N ASN A 259 25.20 7.84 -1.38
CA ASN A 259 25.59 7.51 -2.75
C ASN A 259 24.50 7.03 -3.72
N THR A 260 23.38 7.75 -3.76
CA THR A 260 22.39 7.58 -4.82
C THR A 260 22.94 7.89 -6.21
N ALA A 261 24.03 8.66 -6.31
CA ALA A 261 24.65 9.06 -7.57
C ALA A 261 25.27 7.91 -8.37
N TRP A 262 25.52 6.74 -7.77
CA TRP A 262 26.11 5.58 -8.45
C TRP A 262 25.06 4.66 -9.09
N LEU A 263 23.78 4.84 -8.73
CA LEU A 263 22.67 4.09 -9.32
C LEU A 263 22.36 4.63 -10.72
N PRO A 264 22.15 3.75 -11.72
CA PRO A 264 21.67 4.17 -13.04
C PRO A 264 20.40 5.03 -12.96
N ALA A 265 19.52 4.74 -12.01
CA ALA A 265 18.29 5.50 -11.75
C ALA A 265 18.52 7.00 -11.45
N ALA A 266 19.70 7.41 -10.99
CA ALA A 266 20.00 8.81 -10.70
C ALA A 266 20.41 9.62 -11.95
N SER A 267 20.69 8.95 -13.07
CA SER A 267 21.12 9.57 -14.33
C SER A 267 20.16 9.19 -15.46
N PHE A 268 19.39 10.16 -15.95
CA PHE A 268 18.39 9.92 -16.98
C PHE A 268 18.93 10.16 -18.39
N ARG A 269 18.65 9.23 -19.30
CA ARG A 269 18.68 9.42 -20.76
C ARG A 269 17.58 8.56 -21.36
N SER A 270 16.68 9.16 -22.14
CA SER A 270 15.55 8.43 -22.71
C SER A 270 16.01 7.43 -23.78
N ALA A 271 15.90 6.14 -23.48
CA ALA A 271 15.98 5.04 -24.44
C ALA A 271 15.41 3.75 -23.85
N PHE A 272 14.50 3.11 -24.56
CA PHE A 272 14.15 1.71 -24.35
C PHE A 272 15.33 0.83 -24.75
N ALA A 273 15.67 -0.18 -23.95
CA ALA A 273 16.73 -1.13 -24.27
C ALA A 273 16.31 -2.58 -24.04
N THR A 274 16.68 -3.48 -24.95
CA THR A 274 16.44 -4.92 -24.83
C THR A 274 17.59 -5.75 -25.40
N SER A 275 17.77 -6.96 -24.89
CA SER A 275 18.78 -7.91 -25.36
C SER A 275 18.33 -8.63 -26.62
N VAL A 276 18.99 -8.38 -27.74
CA VAL A 276 18.73 -9.04 -29.03
C VAL A 276 19.70 -10.18 -29.35
N LYS A 277 20.55 -10.58 -28.39
CA LYS A 277 21.54 -11.66 -28.56
C LYS A 277 20.96 -12.94 -29.17
N ASN A 278 19.74 -13.29 -28.75
CA ASN A 278 19.04 -14.51 -29.18
C ASN A 278 17.81 -14.24 -30.06
N ALA A 279 17.70 -13.03 -30.64
CA ALA A 279 16.51 -12.58 -31.38
C ALA A 279 16.10 -13.51 -32.55
N ALA A 280 17.05 -14.25 -33.12
CA ALA A 280 16.77 -15.23 -34.19
C ALA A 280 15.95 -16.44 -33.70
N LYS A 281 16.07 -16.81 -32.42
CA LYS A 281 15.32 -17.93 -31.80
C LYS A 281 14.14 -17.45 -30.97
N LYS A 282 14.32 -16.33 -30.28
CA LYS A 282 13.30 -15.68 -29.45
C LYS A 282 13.25 -14.21 -29.85
N PRO A 283 12.42 -13.84 -30.85
CA PRO A 283 12.28 -12.46 -31.27
C PRO A 283 11.88 -11.57 -30.10
N GLU A 284 12.47 -10.38 -30.03
CA GLU A 284 12.12 -9.35 -29.06
C GLU A 284 11.18 -8.35 -29.72
N TRP A 285 10.33 -7.68 -28.94
CA TRP A 285 9.40 -6.70 -29.49
C TRP A 285 9.16 -5.51 -28.57
N LEU A 286 8.83 -4.38 -29.19
CA LEU A 286 8.26 -3.18 -28.58
C LEU A 286 6.91 -2.92 -29.25
N CYS A 287 5.86 -2.73 -28.47
CA CYS A 287 4.49 -2.49 -28.92
C CYS A 287 3.99 -1.17 -28.34
N VAL A 288 3.39 -0.32 -29.18
CA VAL A 288 2.71 0.91 -28.77
C VAL A 288 1.20 0.70 -28.92
N ASP A 289 0.44 1.00 -27.87
CA ASP A 289 -1.02 1.06 -27.89
C ASP A 289 -1.47 2.50 -28.17
N LEU A 290 -2.00 2.77 -29.37
CA LEU A 290 -2.48 4.10 -29.76
C LEU A 290 -3.78 4.51 -29.03
N GLY A 291 -4.34 3.61 -28.21
CA GLY A 291 -5.55 3.77 -27.40
C GLY A 291 -6.86 3.56 -28.16
N ALA A 292 -6.85 3.77 -29.47
CA ALA A 292 -7.97 3.53 -30.36
C ALA A 292 -7.43 3.17 -31.76
N ALA A 293 -8.28 2.54 -32.58
CA ALA A 293 -7.94 2.29 -33.99
C ALA A 293 -7.61 3.61 -34.70
N ALA A 294 -6.51 3.63 -35.44
CA ALA A 294 -6.02 4.80 -36.14
C ALA A 294 -5.48 4.42 -37.53
N GLU A 295 -5.40 5.42 -38.41
CA GLU A 295 -4.81 5.30 -39.74
C GLU A 295 -3.50 6.07 -39.77
N PHE A 296 -2.44 5.44 -40.26
CA PHE A 296 -1.11 6.04 -40.29
C PHE A 296 -0.35 5.63 -41.55
N ASP A 297 0.47 6.54 -42.04
CA ASP A 297 1.17 6.40 -43.33
C ASP A 297 2.69 6.45 -43.20
N LYS A 298 3.19 6.71 -41.98
CA LYS A 298 4.63 6.90 -41.74
C LYS A 298 5.00 6.55 -40.31
N VAL A 299 6.05 5.75 -40.15
CA VAL A 299 6.69 5.46 -38.86
C VAL A 299 8.12 5.96 -38.89
N LYS A 300 8.54 6.70 -37.86
CA LYS A 300 9.94 7.07 -37.66
C LYS A 300 10.51 6.37 -36.45
N LEU A 301 11.73 5.84 -36.58
CA LEU A 301 12.45 5.17 -35.52
C LEU A 301 13.75 5.92 -35.25
N HIS A 302 13.99 6.28 -34.00
CA HIS A 302 15.20 6.96 -33.56
C HIS A 302 16.03 6.01 -32.70
N TRP A 303 17.07 5.44 -33.30
CA TRP A 303 17.92 4.43 -32.69
C TRP A 303 19.10 5.05 -31.97
N VAL A 304 19.43 4.51 -30.79
CA VAL A 304 20.75 4.63 -30.18
C VAL A 304 21.62 3.46 -30.65
N LEU A 305 21.08 2.24 -30.64
CA LEU A 305 21.70 1.02 -31.17
C LEU A 305 20.67 0.20 -31.93
N LYS A 306 20.90 -0.03 -33.23
CA LYS A 306 19.98 -0.78 -34.09
C LYS A 306 20.06 -2.29 -33.89
N PRO A 307 18.95 -3.04 -33.94
CA PRO A 307 18.99 -4.50 -34.05
C PRO A 307 19.62 -4.92 -35.40
N GLY A 308 20.01 -6.19 -35.53
CA GLY A 308 20.52 -6.71 -36.81
C GLY A 308 19.45 -6.87 -37.90
N GLY A 309 18.17 -6.75 -37.53
CA GLY A 309 17.04 -6.92 -38.43
C GLY A 309 15.72 -7.05 -37.68
N GLY A 310 14.62 -6.82 -38.38
CA GLY A 310 13.28 -6.82 -37.81
C GLY A 310 12.23 -6.32 -38.79
N ARG A 311 11.03 -6.05 -38.30
CA ARG A 311 9.90 -5.53 -39.08
C ARG A 311 8.93 -4.73 -38.22
N LEU A 312 8.20 -3.82 -38.87
CA LEU A 312 7.04 -3.15 -38.32
C LEU A 312 5.77 -3.96 -38.59
N GLN A 313 4.88 -3.99 -37.60
CA GLN A 313 3.61 -4.69 -37.65
C GLN A 313 2.50 -3.84 -37.04
N THR A 314 1.26 -4.16 -37.37
CA THR A 314 0.07 -3.57 -36.74
C THR A 314 -0.94 -4.63 -36.34
N SER A 315 -1.80 -4.27 -35.40
CA SER A 315 -2.86 -5.13 -34.88
C SER A 315 -4.06 -4.31 -34.40
N ASP A 316 -5.24 -4.90 -34.44
CA ASP A 316 -6.46 -4.32 -33.86
C ASP A 316 -6.66 -4.74 -32.39
N ASP A 317 -6.14 -5.91 -32.00
CA ASP A 317 -6.39 -6.59 -30.72
C ASP A 317 -5.11 -6.81 -29.88
N GLY A 318 -3.92 -6.50 -30.42
CA GLY A 318 -2.63 -6.71 -29.79
C GLY A 318 -2.14 -8.17 -29.81
N ARG A 319 -2.91 -9.09 -30.42
CA ARG A 319 -2.64 -10.54 -30.45
C ARG A 319 -2.41 -11.04 -31.87
N SER A 320 -3.23 -10.56 -32.81
CA SER A 320 -3.21 -10.93 -34.22
C SER A 320 -2.46 -9.85 -35.00
N TRP A 321 -1.27 -10.19 -35.51
CA TRP A 321 -0.33 -9.21 -36.08
C TRP A 321 -0.21 -9.32 -37.60
N ARG A 322 -0.17 -8.17 -38.27
CA ARG A 322 0.04 -8.03 -39.72
C ARG A 322 1.33 -7.28 -40.00
N ASP A 323 2.14 -7.79 -40.93
CA ASP A 323 3.37 -7.14 -41.36
C ASP A 323 3.06 -5.87 -42.17
N LEU A 324 3.78 -4.78 -41.86
CA LEU A 324 3.71 -3.52 -42.59
C LEU A 324 4.93 -3.30 -43.49
N ALA A 325 6.13 -3.44 -42.92
CA ALA A 325 7.38 -3.22 -43.64
C ALA A 325 8.56 -3.85 -42.88
N PRO A 326 9.61 -4.35 -43.57
CA PRO A 326 10.87 -4.73 -42.94
C PRO A 326 11.63 -3.49 -42.44
N LEU A 327 12.53 -3.67 -41.48
CA LEU A 327 13.44 -2.60 -41.08
C LEU A 327 14.45 -2.30 -42.21
N PRO A 328 14.66 -1.02 -42.56
CA PRO A 328 15.62 -0.64 -43.59
C PRO A 328 17.06 -1.03 -43.22
N ALA A 329 17.83 -1.53 -44.19
CA ALA A 329 19.27 -1.77 -44.03
C ALA A 329 20.06 -0.45 -44.20
N THR A 330 19.76 0.56 -43.38
CA THR A 330 20.40 1.89 -43.46
C THR A 330 21.44 2.09 -42.36
N SER A 331 22.46 2.91 -42.62
CA SER A 331 23.51 3.22 -41.64
C SER A 331 23.16 4.35 -40.66
N GLY A 332 22.15 5.18 -40.96
CA GLY A 332 21.79 6.35 -40.14
C GLY A 332 20.91 6.00 -38.94
N ASN A 333 21.09 6.66 -37.80
CA ASN A 333 20.36 6.36 -36.56
C ASN A 333 18.86 6.74 -36.57
N THR A 334 18.41 7.51 -37.55
CA THR A 334 16.99 7.81 -37.77
C THR A 334 16.51 7.13 -39.04
N GLU A 335 15.41 6.38 -38.92
CA GLU A 335 14.78 5.68 -40.05
C GLU A 335 13.37 6.22 -40.25
N THR A 336 13.00 6.52 -41.49
CA THR A 336 11.62 6.84 -41.86
C THR A 336 11.10 5.75 -42.78
N ILE A 337 10.02 5.10 -42.35
CA ILE A 337 9.37 4.01 -43.06
C ILE A 337 8.00 4.51 -43.49
N ASN A 338 7.81 4.69 -44.80
CA ASN A 338 6.50 4.98 -45.36
C ASN A 338 5.71 3.67 -45.45
N CYS A 339 4.49 3.66 -44.94
CA CYS A 339 3.62 2.49 -44.92
C CYS A 339 2.16 2.90 -45.12
N GLN A 340 1.24 1.94 -45.12
CA GLN A 340 -0.20 2.19 -45.05
C GLN A 340 -0.74 1.23 -43.97
N GLY A 341 -0.95 1.75 -42.77
CA GLY A 341 -1.35 0.98 -41.61
C GLY A 341 -2.71 1.42 -41.08
N ARG A 342 -3.51 0.43 -40.67
CA ARG A 342 -4.72 0.63 -39.88
C ARG A 342 -4.75 -0.38 -38.73
N GLY A 343 -4.90 0.13 -37.52
CA GLY A 343 -4.97 -0.66 -36.30
C GLY A 343 -4.87 0.20 -35.04
N ARG A 344 -5.06 -0.43 -33.89
CA ARG A 344 -4.86 0.20 -32.57
C ARG A 344 -3.42 0.08 -32.09
N TYR A 345 -2.74 -1.01 -32.46
CA TYR A 345 -1.39 -1.32 -32.00
C TYR A 345 -0.39 -1.22 -33.13
N VAL A 346 0.81 -0.74 -32.82
CA VAL A 346 1.98 -0.74 -33.71
C VAL A 346 3.13 -1.42 -33.00
N ARG A 347 3.73 -2.44 -33.62
CA ARG A 347 4.82 -3.23 -33.03
C ARG A 347 6.05 -3.21 -33.89
N LEU A 348 7.18 -3.01 -33.23
CA LEU A 348 8.52 -3.25 -33.73
C LEU A 348 8.97 -4.64 -33.29
N LEU A 349 9.06 -5.57 -34.22
CA LEU A 349 9.53 -6.93 -33.98
C LEU A 349 11.00 -7.04 -34.42
N MET A 350 11.87 -7.41 -33.50
CA MET A 350 13.31 -7.55 -33.69
C MET A 350 13.67 -9.03 -33.78
N THR A 351 14.23 -9.45 -34.92
CA THR A 351 14.42 -10.87 -35.26
C THR A 351 15.89 -11.25 -35.48
N ALA A 352 16.82 -10.29 -35.42
CA ALA A 352 18.23 -10.57 -35.61
C ALA A 352 19.11 -9.79 -34.64
N SER A 353 20.19 -10.44 -34.21
CA SER A 353 21.18 -9.90 -33.30
C SER A 353 22.09 -8.89 -34.00
N ASN A 354 22.69 -7.98 -33.24
CA ASN A 354 23.79 -7.11 -33.65
C ASN A 354 25.05 -7.45 -32.83
N ALA A 355 26.20 -6.86 -33.17
CA ALA A 355 27.26 -6.66 -32.18
C ALA A 355 27.00 -5.29 -31.54
N PRO A 356 26.68 -5.16 -30.23
CA PRO A 356 27.04 -6.02 -29.09
C PRO A 356 25.95 -6.97 -28.55
N GLY A 357 24.81 -7.11 -29.24
CA GLY A 357 23.68 -7.96 -28.84
C GLY A 357 22.60 -7.22 -28.04
N THR A 358 22.57 -5.89 -28.11
CA THR A 358 21.55 -5.04 -27.45
C THR A 358 21.01 -4.07 -28.49
N ALA A 359 19.68 -3.92 -28.51
CA ALA A 359 19.01 -2.88 -29.29
C ALA A 359 18.52 -1.79 -28.33
N MET A 360 18.66 -0.53 -28.74
CA MET A 360 18.27 0.64 -27.96
C MET A 360 17.55 1.63 -28.85
N LEU A 361 16.29 1.91 -28.55
CA LEU A 361 15.43 2.83 -29.28
C LEU A 361 15.10 4.02 -28.38
N SER A 362 15.42 5.22 -28.83
CA SER A 362 15.06 6.46 -28.13
C SER A 362 13.61 6.85 -28.33
N GLU A 363 13.07 6.70 -29.54
CA GLU A 363 11.69 7.13 -29.84
C GLU A 363 11.15 6.38 -31.06
N ILE A 364 9.86 6.04 -31.02
CA ILE A 364 9.05 5.64 -32.16
C ILE A 364 7.93 6.67 -32.40
N GLU A 365 7.95 7.32 -33.57
CA GLU A 365 6.88 8.21 -34.00
C GLU A 365 5.97 7.49 -34.99
N VAL A 366 4.66 7.48 -34.76
CA VAL A 366 3.65 6.92 -35.68
C VAL A 366 2.82 8.07 -36.23
N TRP A 367 3.06 8.52 -37.46
CA TRP A 367 2.37 9.67 -38.04
C TRP A 367 1.08 9.28 -38.76
N GLY A 368 -0.02 9.86 -38.33
CA GLY A 368 -1.34 9.53 -38.84
C GLY A 368 -2.47 10.35 -38.22
N ARG A 369 -3.71 9.89 -38.41
CA ARG A 369 -4.95 10.49 -37.89
C ARG A 369 -5.70 9.46 -37.04
N GLY A 370 -6.48 9.94 -36.06
CA GLY A 370 -7.16 9.09 -35.09
C GLY A 370 -6.38 8.97 -33.78
N GLY A 371 -6.48 7.81 -33.13
CA GLY A 371 -5.90 7.53 -31.82
C GLY A 371 -6.44 8.45 -30.72
N LEU A 372 -5.98 8.24 -29.49
CA LEU A 372 -6.42 9.06 -28.35
C LEU A 372 -5.47 10.24 -28.07
N VAL A 373 -6.05 11.32 -27.56
CA VAL A 373 -5.35 12.48 -26.98
C VAL A 373 -5.96 12.81 -25.62
N ALA A 374 -5.11 13.12 -24.65
CA ALA A 374 -5.55 13.61 -23.35
C ALA A 374 -6.02 15.07 -23.46
N ARG A 375 -7.24 15.35 -23.02
CA ARG A 375 -7.77 16.71 -22.88
C ARG A 375 -8.08 16.98 -21.41
N PRO A 376 -7.64 18.11 -20.85
CA PRO A 376 -8.07 18.53 -19.51
C PRO A 376 -9.59 18.55 -19.42
N LEU A 377 -10.11 18.31 -18.21
CA LEU A 377 -11.53 18.50 -17.93
C LEU A 377 -11.91 19.97 -18.18
N PRO A 378 -13.12 20.28 -18.68
CA PRO A 378 -13.58 21.66 -18.74
C PRO A 378 -13.54 22.26 -17.31
N PRO A 379 -12.85 23.39 -17.09
CA PRO A 379 -12.78 23.97 -15.77
C PRO A 379 -14.17 24.42 -15.31
N ALA A 380 -14.46 24.23 -14.02
CA ALA A 380 -15.67 24.78 -13.42
C ALA A 380 -15.72 26.31 -13.59
N PRO A 381 -16.91 26.92 -13.73
CA PRO A 381 -17.03 28.37 -13.76
C PRO A 381 -16.42 28.98 -12.50
N ALA A 382 -15.77 30.14 -12.65
CA ALA A 382 -15.15 30.84 -11.52
C ALA A 382 -16.19 31.11 -10.42
N PRO A 383 -15.84 30.92 -9.13
CA PRO A 383 -16.77 31.15 -8.05
C PRO A 383 -17.23 32.62 -8.03
N ALA A 384 -18.49 32.83 -7.64
CA ALA A 384 -19.06 34.16 -7.48
C ALA A 384 -18.24 35.01 -6.48
N ALA A 385 -18.42 36.33 -6.51
CA ALA A 385 -17.68 37.29 -5.69
C ALA A 385 -17.79 37.10 -4.15
N GLY A 386 -18.49 36.08 -3.65
CA GLY A 386 -18.73 35.80 -2.23
C GLY A 386 -18.10 34.50 -1.68
N TRP A 387 -17.03 33.98 -2.30
CA TRP A 387 -16.40 32.73 -1.88
C TRP A 387 -15.59 32.84 -0.58
N SER A 388 -15.56 31.78 0.24
CA SER A 388 -14.72 31.61 1.43
C SER A 388 -13.66 30.51 1.26
N ARG A 389 -13.96 29.48 0.47
CA ARG A 389 -13.02 28.46 -0.03
C ARG A 389 -13.22 28.27 -1.52
N MET A 390 -12.12 28.19 -2.27
CA MET A 390 -12.11 27.90 -3.71
C MET A 390 -11.13 26.76 -3.99
N SER A 391 -11.64 25.61 -4.45
CA SER A 391 -10.77 24.51 -4.87
C SER A 391 -9.94 24.90 -6.08
N LEU A 392 -8.68 24.49 -6.08
CA LEU A 392 -7.75 24.58 -7.21
C LEU A 392 -7.36 23.18 -7.69
N GLY A 393 -8.17 22.13 -7.45
CA GLY A 393 -7.94 20.79 -8.04
C GLY A 393 -8.21 20.76 -9.56
N SER A 394 -7.83 19.67 -10.23
CA SER A 394 -7.99 19.50 -11.69
C SER A 394 -9.44 19.45 -12.18
N GLN A 395 -10.41 19.28 -11.28
CA GLN A 395 -11.84 19.44 -11.58
C GLN A 395 -12.25 20.92 -11.67
N ALA A 396 -11.51 21.81 -11.01
CA ALA A 396 -11.77 23.25 -10.99
C ALA A 396 -10.91 24.01 -12.02
N VAL A 397 -9.66 23.59 -12.22
CA VAL A 397 -8.67 24.31 -13.03
C VAL A 397 -7.82 23.37 -13.88
N ASN A 398 -7.22 23.89 -14.96
CA ASN A 398 -6.39 23.08 -15.86
C ASN A 398 -4.94 23.02 -15.39
N TRP A 399 -4.59 21.96 -14.67
CA TRP A 399 -3.20 21.66 -14.35
C TRP A 399 -2.43 21.05 -15.52
N GLN A 400 -1.18 21.45 -15.61
CA GLN A 400 -0.18 20.89 -16.50
C GLN A 400 1.02 20.40 -15.68
N LEU A 401 1.66 19.35 -16.15
CA LEU A 401 2.84 18.75 -15.56
C LEU A 401 3.93 18.59 -16.61
N ARG A 402 5.18 18.80 -16.20
CA ARG A 402 6.37 18.43 -16.98
C ARG A 402 7.48 17.94 -16.09
N ARG A 403 8.35 17.09 -16.65
CA ARG A 403 9.65 16.78 -16.07
C ARG A 403 10.57 18.00 -16.19
N GLU A 404 11.40 18.30 -15.19
CA GLU A 404 12.17 19.55 -15.14
C GLU A 404 13.15 19.76 -16.31
N ASP A 405 13.70 18.67 -16.85
CA ASP A 405 14.62 18.66 -17.99
C ASP A 405 13.92 18.50 -19.36
N ASP A 406 12.58 18.52 -19.40
CA ASP A 406 11.77 18.50 -20.62
C ASP A 406 10.99 19.81 -20.80
N ALA A 407 10.87 20.30 -22.03
CA ALA A 407 10.08 21.49 -22.34
C ALA A 407 8.57 21.20 -22.43
N ARG A 408 8.17 19.94 -22.63
CA ARG A 408 6.80 19.56 -22.99
C ARG A 408 5.92 19.36 -21.76
N TRP A 409 4.67 19.78 -21.90
CA TRP A 409 3.67 19.72 -20.84
C TRP A 409 2.60 18.68 -21.19
N ILE A 410 2.20 17.90 -20.21
CA ILE A 410 1.01 17.04 -20.26
C ILE A 410 -0.07 17.58 -19.31
N ALA A 411 -1.32 17.15 -19.49
CA ALA A 411 -2.37 17.42 -18.51
C ALA A 411 -2.06 16.66 -17.20
N ALA A 412 -2.26 17.31 -16.05
CA ALA A 412 -1.96 16.73 -14.75
C ALA A 412 -3.22 16.42 -13.94
N THR A 413 -3.11 15.44 -13.05
CA THR A 413 -4.13 15.08 -12.05
C THR A 413 -3.73 15.69 -10.71
N VAL A 414 -4.56 16.58 -10.16
CA VAL A 414 -4.42 17.15 -8.81
C VAL A 414 -5.78 17.09 -8.11
N PRO A 415 -5.92 16.44 -6.94
CA PRO A 415 -4.88 15.69 -6.23
C PRO A 415 -4.48 14.41 -6.97
N GLY A 416 -3.19 14.10 -7.00
CA GLY A 416 -2.61 12.91 -7.63
C GLY A 416 -1.07 12.95 -7.71
N THR A 417 -0.47 11.78 -7.86
CA THR A 417 0.98 11.65 -8.04
C THR A 417 1.40 11.97 -9.48
N VAL A 418 2.71 12.15 -9.69
CA VAL A 418 3.29 12.29 -11.04
C VAL A 418 2.92 11.06 -11.86
N LEU A 419 3.09 9.85 -11.32
CA LEU A 419 2.75 8.61 -12.01
C LEU A 419 1.27 8.55 -12.39
N THR A 420 0.36 8.86 -11.47
CA THR A 420 -1.08 8.95 -11.74
C THR A 420 -1.39 9.93 -12.89
N SER A 421 -0.69 11.07 -12.97
CA SER A 421 -0.88 12.04 -14.06
C SER A 421 -0.51 11.45 -15.42
N TYR A 422 0.61 10.73 -15.51
CA TYR A 422 1.01 10.05 -16.77
C TYR A 422 0.07 8.87 -17.10
N MET A 423 -0.40 8.12 -16.10
CA MET A 423 -1.39 7.05 -16.29
C MET A 423 -2.69 7.60 -16.87
N ASN A 424 -3.25 8.64 -16.26
CA ASN A 424 -4.50 9.26 -16.71
C ASN A 424 -4.35 9.96 -18.07
N ALA A 425 -3.16 10.47 -18.41
CA ALA A 425 -2.85 10.96 -19.74
C ALA A 425 -2.77 9.84 -20.81
N GLY A 426 -2.76 8.57 -20.39
CA GLY A 426 -2.62 7.40 -21.26
C GLY A 426 -1.19 7.17 -21.74
N ALA A 427 -0.19 7.69 -21.02
CA ALA A 427 1.22 7.65 -21.38
C ALA A 427 1.98 6.43 -20.83
N VAL A 428 1.49 5.85 -19.73
CA VAL A 428 2.02 4.62 -19.13
C VAL A 428 0.90 3.59 -18.97
N PRO A 429 1.21 2.28 -19.02
CA PRO A 429 0.22 1.24 -18.77
C PRO A 429 -0.29 1.26 -17.32
N ASP A 430 -1.43 0.60 -17.09
CA ASP A 430 -1.95 0.38 -15.73
C ASP A 430 -0.93 -0.43 -14.91
N ASN A 431 -0.30 0.20 -13.93
CA ASN A 431 0.78 -0.37 -13.13
C ASN A 431 0.33 -1.48 -12.17
N ARG A 432 -0.98 -1.72 -12.06
CA ARG A 432 -1.59 -2.73 -11.19
C ARG A 432 -1.85 -4.06 -11.90
N TYR A 433 -1.64 -4.11 -13.21
CA TYR A 433 -1.90 -5.29 -14.02
C TYR A 433 -0.60 -6.02 -14.42
N ALA A 434 -0.54 -7.31 -14.11
CA ALA A 434 0.54 -8.22 -14.43
C ALA A 434 1.91 -7.60 -14.10
N ASN A 435 2.80 -7.51 -15.10
CA ASN A 435 4.14 -6.94 -14.91
C ASN A 435 4.27 -5.51 -15.48
N ASN A 436 3.15 -4.78 -15.62
CA ASN A 436 3.14 -3.45 -16.24
C ASN A 436 3.99 -2.43 -15.48
N MET A 437 4.14 -2.58 -14.16
CA MET A 437 5.06 -1.76 -13.36
C MET A 437 6.48 -1.74 -13.96
N ARG A 438 6.93 -2.83 -14.61
CA ARG A 438 8.25 -2.96 -15.25
C ARG A 438 8.32 -2.42 -16.68
N GLN A 439 7.22 -1.84 -17.19
CA GLN A 439 7.18 -1.11 -18.45
C GLN A 439 7.40 0.40 -18.25
N ILE A 440 7.49 0.84 -17.00
CA ILE A 440 7.56 2.25 -16.57
C ILE A 440 8.97 2.52 -16.02
N SER A 441 9.64 3.56 -16.52
CA SER A 441 11.06 3.80 -16.24
C SER A 441 11.28 4.45 -14.87
N GLU A 442 12.02 3.79 -13.98
CA GLU A 442 12.41 4.41 -12.69
C GLU A 442 13.17 5.73 -12.89
N SER A 443 14.19 5.76 -13.76
CA SER A 443 14.98 6.98 -14.01
C SER A 443 14.18 8.15 -14.58
N PHE A 444 13.09 7.88 -15.31
CA PHE A 444 12.18 8.92 -15.80
C PHE A 444 11.37 9.55 -14.67
N PHE A 445 10.95 8.77 -13.68
CA PHE A 445 10.18 9.28 -12.54
C PHE A 445 11.08 9.71 -11.35
N ASN A 446 12.35 9.34 -11.33
CA ASN A 446 13.34 9.82 -10.37
C ASN A 446 13.89 11.23 -10.75
N ALA A 447 12.99 12.21 -10.82
CA ALA A 447 13.30 13.59 -11.17
C ALA A 447 12.43 14.60 -10.46
N ASP A 448 12.86 15.86 -10.55
CA ASP A 448 12.01 16.99 -10.21
C ASP A 448 10.94 17.17 -11.29
N PHE A 449 9.74 17.56 -10.85
CA PHE A 449 8.61 17.82 -11.73
C PHE A 449 8.02 19.19 -11.44
N ARG A 450 7.63 19.92 -12.51
CA ARG A 450 6.90 21.18 -12.39
C ARG A 450 5.45 20.99 -12.75
N TYR A 451 4.59 21.41 -11.84
CA TYR A 451 3.17 21.60 -12.03
C TYR A 451 2.90 23.09 -12.30
N ARG A 452 1.95 23.37 -13.18
CA ARG A 452 1.46 24.72 -13.45
C ARG A 452 -0.04 24.71 -13.67
N THR A 453 -0.73 25.71 -13.13
CA THR A 453 -2.12 25.99 -13.47
C THR A 453 -2.36 27.49 -13.59
N THR A 454 -3.41 27.85 -14.32
CA THR A 454 -3.95 29.20 -14.35
C THR A 454 -5.37 29.19 -13.85
N PHE A 455 -5.71 30.11 -12.96
CA PHE A 455 -7.05 30.22 -12.39
C PHE A 455 -7.49 31.67 -12.33
N ARG A 456 -8.80 31.89 -12.35
CA ARG A 456 -9.39 33.22 -12.18
C ARG A 456 -9.84 33.41 -10.75
N CYS A 457 -9.51 34.55 -10.16
CA CYS A 457 -9.89 34.88 -8.79
C CYS A 457 -10.36 36.33 -8.72
N HIS A 458 -11.35 36.56 -7.87
CA HIS A 458 -11.69 37.88 -7.34
C HIS A 458 -11.10 37.95 -5.93
N PRO A 459 -9.91 38.56 -5.74
CA PRO A 459 -9.25 38.62 -4.45
C PRO A 459 -10.12 39.22 -3.36
N LYS A 460 -9.95 38.69 -2.16
CA LYS A 460 -10.52 39.24 -0.93
C LYS A 460 -9.45 39.99 -0.16
N ASP A 461 -9.89 40.84 0.77
CA ASP A 461 -9.01 41.65 1.63
C ASP A 461 -7.91 40.85 2.31
N ARG A 462 -8.17 39.57 2.62
CA ARG A 462 -7.14 38.58 2.95
C ARG A 462 -7.41 37.30 2.20
N THR A 463 -6.40 36.82 1.49
CA THR A 463 -6.48 35.60 0.68
C THR A 463 -5.28 34.70 0.98
N TYR A 464 -5.54 33.40 1.16
CA TYR A 464 -4.52 32.41 1.47
C TYR A 464 -4.51 31.28 0.45
N LEU A 465 -3.32 30.79 0.12
CA LEU A 465 -3.12 29.59 -0.67
C LEU A 465 -2.76 28.43 0.26
N ASN A 466 -3.47 27.31 0.13
CA ASN A 466 -3.35 26.15 1.01
C ASN A 466 -3.01 24.88 0.23
N PHE A 467 -2.22 24.01 0.86
CA PHE A 467 -1.90 22.66 0.41
C PHE A 467 -2.09 21.69 1.57
N ASP A 468 -2.87 20.63 1.39
CA ASP A 468 -3.12 19.61 2.43
C ASP A 468 -2.09 18.47 2.40
N GLY A 469 -1.22 18.40 1.38
CA GLY A 469 -0.14 17.41 1.28
C GLY A 469 0.57 17.41 -0.08
N ILE A 470 1.90 17.32 -0.05
CA ILE A 470 2.76 17.14 -1.24
C ILE A 470 3.86 16.15 -0.90
N ASN A 471 4.04 15.12 -1.73
CA ASN A 471 5.09 14.15 -1.52
C ASN A 471 6.34 14.50 -2.37
N TRP A 472 7.51 14.71 -1.78
CA TRP A 472 7.82 14.83 -0.34
C TRP A 472 8.30 16.24 0.05
N LYS A 473 8.74 17.06 -0.93
CA LYS A 473 9.13 18.47 -0.77
C LYS A 473 8.74 19.27 -2.01
N ALA A 474 8.47 20.55 -1.84
CA ALA A 474 8.18 21.43 -2.96
C ALA A 474 8.60 22.89 -2.79
N GLU A 475 8.88 23.52 -3.91
CA GLU A 475 8.99 24.97 -4.05
C GLU A 475 7.72 25.50 -4.74
N VAL A 476 7.17 26.61 -4.25
CA VAL A 476 5.89 27.16 -4.73
C VAL A 476 6.07 28.59 -5.20
N TRP A 477 5.46 28.95 -6.33
CA TRP A 477 5.41 30.31 -6.85
C TRP A 477 3.99 30.69 -7.22
N LEU A 478 3.58 31.89 -6.83
CA LEU A 478 2.33 32.52 -7.29
C LEU A 478 2.67 33.80 -8.03
N ASN A 479 2.21 33.93 -9.28
CA ASN A 479 2.43 35.10 -10.12
C ASN A 479 3.92 35.52 -10.26
N GLY A 480 4.83 34.54 -10.21
CA GLY A 480 6.29 34.74 -10.26
C GLY A 480 6.96 34.97 -8.90
N THR A 481 6.21 35.17 -7.83
CA THR A 481 6.75 35.36 -6.47
C THR A 481 6.92 34.01 -5.78
N LYS A 482 8.15 33.69 -5.36
CA LYS A 482 8.46 32.47 -4.59
C LYS A 482 7.89 32.56 -3.19
N LEU A 483 7.15 31.53 -2.76
CA LEU A 483 6.62 31.35 -1.41
C LEU A 483 7.60 30.47 -0.58
N GLN A 484 7.28 30.22 0.69
CA GLN A 484 8.09 29.31 1.50
C GLN A 484 7.97 27.86 0.98
N ASN A 485 9.04 27.08 1.11
CA ASN A 485 9.04 25.68 0.68
C ASN A 485 8.12 24.82 1.57
N ILE A 486 7.61 23.73 1.01
CA ILE A 486 6.91 22.66 1.73
C ILE A 486 7.91 21.53 1.96
N SER A 487 7.99 21.03 3.20
CA SER A 487 8.97 20.00 3.59
C SER A 487 8.32 18.88 4.41
N GLY A 488 8.22 17.69 3.81
CA GLY A 488 7.61 16.48 4.37
C GLY A 488 6.24 16.18 3.77
N ALA A 489 5.93 14.89 3.58
CA ALA A 489 4.76 14.48 2.80
C ALA A 489 3.39 14.81 3.44
N PHE A 490 3.35 14.99 4.76
CA PHE A 490 2.12 15.04 5.56
C PHE A 490 1.86 16.39 6.23
N VAL A 491 2.73 17.38 6.03
CA VAL A 491 2.54 18.74 6.56
C VAL A 491 1.56 19.54 5.71
N ARG A 492 0.66 20.27 6.36
CA ARG A 492 -0.19 21.28 5.71
C ARG A 492 0.60 22.58 5.49
N ALA A 493 0.39 23.23 4.36
CA ALA A 493 0.97 24.55 4.07
C ALA A 493 -0.12 25.59 3.87
N ARG A 494 0.10 26.79 4.39
CA ARG A 494 -0.81 27.94 4.24
C ARG A 494 0.00 29.24 4.07
N TYR A 495 -0.21 29.93 2.96
CA TYR A 495 0.50 31.16 2.61
C TYR A 495 -0.46 32.33 2.55
N ASP A 496 -0.15 33.44 3.22
CA ASP A 496 -0.81 34.72 2.95
C ASP A 496 -0.36 35.23 1.58
N VAL A 497 -1.29 35.28 0.63
CA VAL A 497 -1.03 35.69 -0.75
C VAL A 497 -1.74 36.99 -1.11
N THR A 498 -2.27 37.71 -0.11
CA THR A 498 -3.05 38.94 -0.29
C THR A 498 -2.35 39.97 -1.17
N GLY A 499 -1.05 40.18 -0.97
CA GLY A 499 -0.25 41.13 -1.77
C GLY A 499 0.27 40.57 -3.10
N ILE A 500 0.00 39.31 -3.42
CA ILE A 500 0.55 38.59 -4.58
C ILE A 500 -0.56 38.21 -5.57
N ILE A 501 -1.73 37.82 -5.05
CA ILE A 501 -2.91 37.46 -5.83
C ILE A 501 -3.46 38.68 -6.58
N ARG A 502 -3.96 38.47 -7.79
CA ARG A 502 -4.43 39.52 -8.70
C ARG A 502 -5.90 39.30 -9.05
N GLU A 503 -6.59 40.40 -9.35
CA GLU A 503 -7.91 40.37 -9.98
C GLU A 503 -7.83 39.69 -11.35
N GLY A 504 -8.75 38.76 -11.63
CA GLY A 504 -8.74 37.99 -12.86
C GLY A 504 -7.72 36.85 -12.83
N ALA A 505 -6.88 36.75 -13.86
CA ALA A 505 -6.02 35.57 -14.08
C ALA A 505 -4.78 35.56 -13.18
N ASN A 506 -4.53 34.41 -12.57
CA ASN A 506 -3.37 34.11 -11.73
C ASN A 506 -2.68 32.84 -12.22
N THR A 507 -1.37 32.75 -12.01
CA THR A 507 -0.56 31.56 -12.34
C THR A 507 0.07 31.00 -11.08
N LEU A 508 -0.18 29.72 -10.82
CA LEU A 508 0.46 28.96 -9.74
C LEU A 508 1.41 27.94 -10.37
N GLU A 509 2.66 27.94 -9.90
CA GLU A 509 3.67 26.96 -10.25
C GLU A 509 4.18 26.26 -9.00
N VAL A 510 4.34 24.94 -9.08
CA VAL A 510 4.85 24.10 -7.99
C VAL A 510 5.92 23.19 -8.54
N LYS A 511 7.13 23.26 -8.00
CA LYS A 511 8.20 22.31 -8.30
C LYS A 511 8.24 21.27 -7.20
N VAL A 512 7.79 20.06 -7.50
CA VAL A 512 7.94 18.89 -6.62
C VAL A 512 9.36 18.36 -6.79
N ILE A 513 10.07 18.22 -5.69
CA ILE A 513 11.46 17.79 -5.65
C ILE A 513 11.49 16.27 -5.48
N ARG A 514 12.35 15.58 -6.24
CA ARG A 514 12.55 14.14 -6.06
C ARG A 514 13.04 13.80 -4.65
N ASN A 515 12.81 12.56 -4.23
CA ASN A 515 13.45 12.00 -3.04
C ASN A 515 14.98 12.14 -3.13
N ALA A 516 15.61 12.49 -2.01
CA ALA A 516 17.06 12.56 -1.92
C ALA A 516 17.66 11.15 -1.88
N HIS A 517 16.92 10.20 -1.29
CA HIS A 517 17.32 8.81 -1.09
C HIS A 517 16.31 7.81 -1.69
N PRO A 518 16.04 7.82 -3.01
CA PRO A 518 15.00 6.97 -3.62
C PRO A 518 15.31 5.46 -3.54
N GLY A 519 16.58 5.09 -3.32
CA GLY A 519 17.06 3.71 -3.25
C GLY A 519 16.96 2.92 -4.56
N ALA A 520 17.52 1.71 -4.57
CA ALA A 520 17.42 0.79 -5.70
C ALA A 520 16.01 0.18 -5.82
N VAL A 521 15.63 -0.14 -7.05
CA VAL A 521 14.37 -0.83 -7.34
C VAL A 521 14.44 -2.27 -6.86
N LYS A 522 13.44 -2.72 -6.12
CA LYS A 522 13.33 -4.09 -5.63
C LYS A 522 12.64 -4.98 -6.67
N GLU A 523 13.15 -6.19 -6.83
CA GLU A 523 12.64 -7.19 -7.78
C GLU A 523 12.24 -8.47 -7.06
N LYS A 524 10.96 -8.82 -7.19
CA LYS A 524 10.41 -10.07 -6.69
C LYS A 524 10.74 -11.21 -7.65
N ASN A 525 11.07 -12.37 -7.12
CA ASN A 525 11.17 -13.60 -7.90
C ASN A 525 10.34 -14.72 -7.26
N MET A 526 10.30 -15.89 -7.91
CA MET A 526 9.52 -17.03 -7.41
C MET A 526 9.82 -17.41 -5.97
N GLU A 527 11.04 -17.16 -5.49
CA GLU A 527 11.49 -17.58 -4.17
C GLU A 527 11.20 -16.52 -3.10
N SER A 528 11.39 -15.24 -3.38
CA SER A 528 11.33 -14.17 -2.38
C SER A 528 10.99 -12.81 -2.98
N THR A 529 10.33 -11.98 -2.16
CA THR A 529 9.90 -10.60 -2.45
C THR A 529 11.02 -9.55 -2.43
N ASP A 530 12.26 -9.97 -2.16
CA ASP A 530 13.37 -9.09 -1.76
C ASP A 530 13.26 -8.51 -0.36
N LEU A 531 14.29 -7.79 0.07
CA LEU A 531 14.32 -7.16 1.39
C LEU A 531 13.34 -5.99 1.43
N ASN A 532 12.67 -5.85 2.57
CA ASN A 532 11.74 -4.76 2.85
C ASN A 532 12.48 -3.42 2.90
N GLY A 533 11.87 -2.39 2.31
CA GLY A 533 12.30 -1.02 2.45
C GLY A 533 13.70 -0.71 1.89
N GLY A 534 14.39 0.22 2.54
CA GLY A 534 15.75 0.61 2.22
C GLY A 534 16.00 2.10 2.41
N ALA A 535 16.82 2.66 1.52
CA ALA A 535 17.37 4.00 1.64
C ALA A 535 16.32 5.13 1.82
N LEU A 536 15.09 4.92 1.35
CA LEU A 536 14.01 5.89 1.44
C LEU A 536 13.64 6.25 2.88
N GLY A 537 13.98 5.40 3.87
CA GLY A 537 13.77 5.68 5.28
C GLY A 537 14.40 6.99 5.77
N ALA A 538 15.49 7.45 5.14
CA ALA A 538 16.16 8.71 5.48
C ALA A 538 15.35 9.95 5.08
N ASP A 539 14.44 9.81 4.11
CA ASP A 539 13.56 10.88 3.62
C ASP A 539 12.23 10.94 4.39
N ASN A 540 12.03 10.10 5.41
CA ASN A 540 10.81 10.14 6.19
C ASN A 540 10.63 11.51 6.87
N PRO A 541 9.42 12.10 6.85
CA PRO A 541 8.16 11.46 6.45
C PRO A 541 7.89 11.50 4.94
N THR A 542 7.70 10.31 4.38
CA THR A 542 7.32 10.02 2.98
C THR A 542 6.51 8.73 2.93
N PHE A 543 6.02 8.34 1.76
CA PHE A 543 5.36 7.05 1.52
C PHE A 543 6.40 5.92 1.46
N HIS A 544 6.95 5.54 2.62
CA HIS A 544 8.14 4.69 2.76
C HIS A 544 8.05 3.35 1.99
N ALA A 545 6.93 2.63 2.02
CA ALA A 545 6.83 1.33 1.35
C ALA A 545 6.82 1.42 -0.19
N SER A 546 6.73 2.62 -0.78
CA SER A 546 6.82 2.82 -2.24
C SER A 546 8.19 2.45 -2.82
N ILE A 547 9.23 2.28 -1.99
CA ILE A 547 10.52 1.69 -2.42
C ILE A 547 10.40 0.18 -2.68
N GLY A 548 9.37 -0.49 -2.16
CA GLY A 548 9.16 -1.93 -2.25
C GLY A 548 9.15 -2.59 -0.87
N TRP A 549 8.27 -3.58 -0.75
CA TRP A 549 8.05 -4.36 0.47
C TRP A 549 7.57 -5.77 0.11
N ASP A 550 7.40 -6.63 1.11
CA ASP A 550 6.86 -7.98 0.92
C ASP A 550 5.36 -8.04 0.53
N TRP A 551 4.66 -6.91 0.57
CA TRP A 551 3.26 -6.75 0.13
C TRP A 551 3.04 -5.66 -0.93
N ILE A 552 4.09 -5.01 -1.44
CA ILE A 552 4.00 -4.00 -2.52
C ILE A 552 5.29 -3.95 -3.33
N THR A 553 5.21 -3.74 -4.64
CA THR A 553 6.41 -3.59 -5.49
C THR A 553 6.84 -2.12 -5.57
N SER A 554 8.13 -1.85 -5.79
CA SER A 554 8.64 -0.48 -5.94
C SER A 554 7.81 0.32 -6.96
N THR A 555 7.26 1.46 -6.54
CA THR A 555 6.56 2.37 -7.45
C THR A 555 7.53 3.41 -8.02
N PRO A 556 7.57 3.60 -9.36
CA PRO A 556 8.39 4.61 -10.00
C PRO A 556 8.18 6.01 -9.42
N GLY A 557 9.27 6.66 -9.00
CA GLY A 557 9.22 8.02 -8.44
C GLY A 557 8.69 8.12 -7.01
N ARG A 558 8.49 6.99 -6.31
CA ARG A 558 8.17 6.92 -4.87
C ARG A 558 6.95 7.77 -4.46
N GLU A 559 5.90 7.71 -5.26
CA GLU A 559 4.66 8.50 -5.10
C GLU A 559 4.86 10.03 -5.09
N ALA A 560 5.94 10.57 -5.65
CA ALA A 560 6.12 12.02 -5.69
C ALA A 560 4.96 12.73 -6.41
N GLY A 561 4.50 13.87 -5.88
CA GLY A 561 3.43 14.67 -6.47
C GLY A 561 2.56 15.41 -5.47
N ILE A 562 1.55 16.12 -5.97
CA ILE A 562 0.57 16.87 -5.16
C ILE A 562 -0.58 15.91 -4.82
N TRP A 563 -0.35 15.05 -3.83
CA TRP A 563 -1.25 13.93 -3.52
C TRP A 563 -2.55 14.34 -2.83
N ASN A 564 -2.61 15.55 -2.23
CA ASN A 564 -3.79 16.07 -1.53
C ASN A 564 -4.25 17.45 -2.06
N ASP A 565 -5.29 18.00 -1.46
CA ASP A 565 -6.00 19.20 -1.92
C ASP A 565 -5.13 20.46 -2.02
N VAL A 566 -5.44 21.28 -3.04
CA VAL A 566 -4.93 22.65 -3.22
C VAL A 566 -6.11 23.59 -3.34
N TYR A 567 -6.13 24.67 -2.55
CA TYR A 567 -7.27 25.58 -2.51
C TYR A 567 -6.92 26.97 -2.00
N LEU A 568 -7.72 27.95 -2.37
CA LEU A 568 -7.71 29.26 -1.75
C LEU A 568 -8.71 29.32 -0.59
N THR A 569 -8.36 30.07 0.45
CA THR A 569 -9.30 30.53 1.47
C THR A 569 -9.27 32.05 1.58
N ALA A 570 -10.37 32.64 2.00
CA ALA A 570 -10.47 34.05 2.35
C ALA A 570 -11.11 34.19 3.73
N ASP A 571 -10.51 35.02 4.58
CA ASP A 571 -10.99 35.33 5.92
C ASP A 571 -10.64 36.78 6.30
N THR A 572 -10.90 37.18 7.54
CA THR A 572 -10.69 38.56 8.01
C THR A 572 -9.29 38.81 8.59
N GLY A 573 -8.38 37.82 8.53
CA GLY A 573 -7.05 37.87 9.14
C GLY A 573 -7.00 37.30 10.55
N ILE A 574 -8.11 36.72 11.05
CA ILE A 574 -8.15 35.95 12.30
C ILE A 574 -8.76 34.59 11.99
N THR A 575 -8.07 33.50 12.29
CA THR A 575 -8.44 32.16 11.82
C THR A 575 -8.57 31.15 12.93
N LEU A 576 -9.49 30.19 12.75
CA LEU A 576 -9.65 29.00 13.57
C LEU A 576 -8.98 27.78 12.91
N SER A 577 -8.30 26.96 13.71
CA SER A 577 -7.79 25.66 13.28
C SER A 577 -7.73 24.65 14.42
N ASP A 578 -7.56 23.38 14.05
CA ASP A 578 -7.13 22.29 14.93
C ASP A 578 -7.97 22.18 16.21
N ALA A 579 -9.28 22.00 16.06
CA ALA A 579 -10.17 21.81 17.21
C ALA A 579 -9.77 20.55 18.00
N LEU A 580 -9.99 20.59 19.32
CA LEU A 580 -9.81 19.46 20.22
C LEU A 580 -11.00 19.41 21.17
N LEU A 581 -11.52 18.22 21.43
CA LEU A 581 -12.52 17.99 22.45
C LEU A 581 -12.03 16.88 23.39
N THR A 582 -11.67 17.25 24.62
CA THR A 582 -11.41 16.27 25.68
C THR A 582 -12.65 16.07 26.54
N THR A 583 -12.85 14.84 27.00
CA THR A 583 -14.02 14.48 27.81
C THR A 583 -13.57 13.65 29.01
N THR A 584 -14.15 13.93 30.17
CA THR A 584 -14.07 13.05 31.34
C THR A 584 -15.47 12.58 31.71
N LEU A 585 -15.59 11.34 32.17
CA LEU A 585 -16.88 10.77 32.58
C LEU A 585 -16.90 10.57 34.10
N ASN A 586 -18.03 10.94 34.73
CA ASN A 586 -18.28 10.57 36.12
C ASN A 586 -18.82 9.14 36.16
N HIS A 587 -17.98 8.18 36.57
CA HIS A 587 -18.39 6.80 36.76
C HIS A 587 -19.11 6.61 38.12
N PRO A 588 -20.18 5.82 38.21
CA PRO A 588 -20.75 4.94 37.17
C PRO A 588 -21.81 5.61 36.28
N ASP A 589 -22.28 6.83 36.60
CA ASP A 589 -23.41 7.47 35.91
C ASP A 589 -23.13 7.89 34.46
N THR A 590 -21.85 7.89 34.06
CA THR A 590 -21.32 8.29 32.75
C THR A 590 -21.68 9.72 32.32
N LEU A 591 -21.91 10.62 33.30
CA LEU A 591 -22.12 12.03 33.01
C LEU A 591 -20.83 12.66 32.47
N ALA A 592 -20.91 13.27 31.29
CA ALA A 592 -19.79 13.83 30.56
C ALA A 592 -19.48 15.26 30.98
N SER A 593 -18.21 15.56 31.22
CA SER A 593 -17.68 16.91 31.32
C SER A 593 -16.75 17.18 30.14
N LEU A 594 -17.06 18.22 29.38
CA LEU A 594 -16.41 18.53 28.10
C LEU A 594 -15.42 19.68 28.26
N THR A 595 -14.24 19.57 27.65
CA THR A 595 -13.31 20.70 27.48
C THR A 595 -13.01 20.90 25.99
N PRO A 596 -13.85 21.65 25.26
CA PRO A 596 -13.56 22.08 23.91
C PRO A 596 -12.38 23.07 23.90
N ALA A 597 -11.53 22.96 22.88
CA ALA A 597 -10.45 23.89 22.62
C ALA A 597 -10.25 24.09 21.10
N VAL A 598 -9.76 25.26 20.72
CA VAL A 598 -9.47 25.59 19.32
C VAL A 598 -8.26 26.51 19.24
N ARG A 599 -7.44 26.39 18.19
CA ARG A 599 -6.36 27.34 17.93
C ARG A 599 -6.91 28.55 17.22
N VAL A 600 -6.52 29.72 17.71
CA VAL A 600 -6.86 31.02 17.12
C VAL A 600 -5.58 31.75 16.75
N LYS A 601 -5.47 32.16 15.49
CA LYS A 601 -4.30 32.88 14.98
C LYS A 601 -4.71 34.27 14.52
N ASN A 602 -4.04 35.30 15.06
CA ASN A 602 -4.14 36.67 14.56
C ASN A 602 -3.01 36.92 13.54
N TRP A 603 -3.36 37.02 12.26
CA TRP A 603 -2.42 37.31 11.17
C TRP A 603 -2.19 38.80 10.97
N LEU A 604 -2.87 39.67 11.71
CA LEU A 604 -2.78 41.11 11.54
C LEU A 604 -1.55 41.68 12.26
N PRO A 605 -1.01 42.82 11.81
CA PRO A 605 0.09 43.52 12.47
C PRO A 605 -0.37 44.32 13.70
N VAL A 606 -1.61 44.13 14.14
CA VAL A 606 -2.28 44.88 15.20
C VAL A 606 -3.00 43.92 16.12
N SER A 607 -3.08 44.28 17.40
CA SER A 607 -3.83 43.49 18.38
C SER A 607 -5.31 43.50 18.04
N ARG A 608 -5.99 42.39 18.34
CA ARG A 608 -7.43 42.23 18.12
C ARG A 608 -8.07 41.57 19.32
N THR A 609 -9.19 42.14 19.73
CA THR A 609 -10.08 41.55 20.73
C THR A 609 -11.24 40.91 19.99
N VAL A 610 -11.44 39.62 20.22
CA VAL A 610 -12.46 38.82 19.55
C VAL A 610 -13.17 37.91 20.53
N THR A 611 -14.44 37.62 20.27
CA THR A 611 -15.18 36.56 20.93
C THR A 611 -15.07 35.28 20.12
N VAL A 612 -14.53 34.24 20.75
CA VAL A 612 -14.55 32.87 20.22
C VAL A 612 -15.81 32.21 20.72
N ASN A 613 -16.74 31.93 19.81
CA ASN A 613 -17.98 31.21 20.06
C ASN A 613 -17.76 29.73 19.70
N GLY A 614 -18.34 28.82 20.47
CA GLY A 614 -18.29 27.40 20.15
C GLY A 614 -19.56 26.66 20.53
N TYR A 615 -19.72 25.49 19.92
CA TYR A 615 -20.87 24.63 20.14
C TYR A 615 -20.54 23.14 20.03
N VAL A 616 -21.30 22.33 20.77
CA VAL A 616 -21.33 20.88 20.66
C VAL A 616 -22.78 20.42 20.83
N GLY A 617 -23.41 19.94 19.76
CA GLY A 617 -24.85 19.70 19.72
C GLY A 617 -25.61 20.99 20.01
N ASP A 618 -26.42 21.00 21.08
CA ASP A 618 -27.18 22.18 21.54
C ASP A 618 -26.43 23.04 22.57
N ILE A 619 -25.27 22.59 23.06
CA ILE A 619 -24.49 23.34 24.04
C ILE A 619 -23.80 24.51 23.31
N ARG A 620 -23.82 25.70 23.92
CA ARG A 620 -23.19 26.92 23.42
C ARG A 620 -22.28 27.52 24.50
N PHE A 621 -21.14 28.05 24.09
CA PHE A 621 -20.18 28.70 24.98
C PHE A 621 -19.40 29.78 24.21
N ALA A 622 -18.90 30.80 24.91
CA ALA A 622 -18.19 31.91 24.29
C ALA A 622 -17.17 32.51 25.26
N LYS A 623 -16.02 32.97 24.72
CA LYS A 623 -14.93 33.58 25.51
C LYS A 623 -14.28 34.67 24.69
N THR A 624 -14.20 35.88 25.25
CA THR A 624 -13.49 36.99 24.64
C THR A 624 -12.00 36.91 24.97
N VAL A 625 -11.16 37.06 23.95
CA VAL A 625 -9.70 37.02 24.06
C VAL A 625 -9.08 38.17 23.28
N THR A 626 -7.97 38.70 23.80
CA THR A 626 -7.14 39.66 23.07
C THR A 626 -5.89 38.95 22.56
N LEU A 627 -5.72 38.96 21.23
CA LEU A 627 -4.58 38.38 20.52
C LEU A 627 -3.64 39.50 20.10
N GLN A 628 -2.36 39.35 20.41
CA GLN A 628 -1.30 40.23 19.94
C GLN A 628 -1.04 40.03 18.43
N PRO A 629 -0.34 40.96 17.77
CA PRO A 629 0.04 40.80 16.37
C PRO A 629 0.80 39.48 16.16
N GLN A 630 0.44 38.72 15.12
CA GLN A 630 1.05 37.43 14.82
C GLN A 630 0.91 36.36 15.92
N GLU A 631 0.13 36.60 16.99
CA GLU A 631 -0.04 35.63 18.06
C GLU A 631 -0.90 34.45 17.59
N GLU A 632 -0.46 33.24 17.93
CA GLU A 632 -1.29 32.05 17.93
C GLU A 632 -1.54 31.61 19.37
N ARG A 633 -2.81 31.37 19.72
CA ARG A 633 -3.21 30.93 21.05
C ARG A 633 -4.23 29.81 20.96
N GLU A 634 -4.09 28.80 21.80
CA GLU A 634 -5.16 27.82 22.01
C GLU A 634 -6.15 28.37 23.04
N VAL A 635 -7.41 28.51 22.65
CA VAL A 635 -8.48 28.98 23.53
C VAL A 635 -9.27 27.76 24.00
N SER A 636 -9.25 27.54 25.31
CA SER A 636 -9.91 26.40 25.97
C SER A 636 -11.09 26.85 26.82
N PHE A 637 -12.12 26.01 26.87
CA PHE A 637 -13.39 26.21 27.57
C PHE A 637 -13.57 25.10 28.61
N SER A 638 -13.15 25.33 29.85
CA SER A 638 -13.19 24.29 30.89
C SER A 638 -14.56 24.17 31.57
N PRO A 639 -14.97 22.98 32.04
CA PRO A 639 -16.17 22.79 32.87
C PRO A 639 -16.18 23.59 34.18
N ALA A 640 -15.02 24.08 34.64
CA ALA A 640 -14.91 24.94 35.81
C ALA A 640 -15.33 26.38 35.51
N GLU A 641 -15.01 26.87 34.31
CA GLU A 641 -15.40 28.21 33.83
C GLU A 641 -16.81 28.21 33.21
N PHE A 642 -17.22 27.11 32.60
CA PHE A 642 -18.47 26.99 31.82
C PHE A 642 -19.32 25.83 32.36
N SER A 643 -20.25 26.14 33.27
CA SER A 643 -21.07 25.13 33.96
C SER A 643 -21.96 24.31 33.03
N GLN A 644 -22.33 24.84 31.87
CA GLN A 644 -23.09 24.12 30.84
C GLN A 644 -22.31 22.96 30.20
N LEU A 645 -20.97 22.93 30.34
CA LEU A 645 -20.10 21.85 29.86
C LEU A 645 -19.84 20.76 30.92
N LYS A 646 -20.38 20.91 32.14
CA LYS A 646 -20.11 20.00 33.26
C LYS A 646 -21.25 19.00 33.49
N ASN A 647 -20.89 17.74 33.77
CA ASN A 647 -21.80 16.68 34.23
C ASN A 647 -23.08 16.54 33.38
N ARG A 648 -22.94 16.53 32.06
CA ARG A 648 -24.04 16.44 31.10
C ARG A 648 -24.33 15.00 30.74
N ARG A 649 -25.61 14.65 30.61
CA ARG A 649 -26.02 13.41 29.97
C ARG A 649 -25.96 13.59 28.45
N MET A 650 -25.10 12.85 27.79
CA MET A 650 -24.89 12.90 26.33
C MET A 650 -24.84 11.48 25.78
N ARG A 651 -25.12 11.33 24.48
CA ARG A 651 -24.88 10.07 23.76
C ARG A 651 -23.39 9.94 23.54
N LEU A 652 -22.80 8.86 24.03
CA LEU A 652 -21.37 8.62 23.90
C LEU A 652 -21.06 8.03 22.52
N TRP A 653 -19.86 8.30 22.04
CA TRP A 653 -19.27 7.57 20.93
C TRP A 653 -18.66 6.27 21.46
N TRP A 654 -18.97 5.16 20.80
CA TRP A 654 -18.46 3.83 21.14
C TRP A 654 -17.76 3.18 19.95
N PRO A 655 -16.68 2.43 20.20
CA PRO A 655 -16.13 1.51 19.22
C PRO A 655 -17.18 0.45 18.81
N ASN A 656 -17.04 -0.07 17.59
CA ASN A 656 -17.89 -1.12 17.05
C ASN A 656 -17.91 -2.33 17.98
N GLY A 657 -19.10 -2.92 18.17
CA GLY A 657 -19.32 -4.01 19.12
C GLY A 657 -19.61 -3.59 20.57
N TYR A 658 -19.36 -2.32 20.97
CA TYR A 658 -19.55 -1.85 22.35
C TYR A 658 -20.66 -0.80 22.51
N GLY A 659 -21.21 -0.30 21.40
CA GLY A 659 -22.30 0.66 21.40
C GLY A 659 -22.39 1.43 20.07
N GLU A 660 -23.16 2.51 20.07
CA GLU A 660 -23.29 3.38 18.91
C GLU A 660 -22.14 4.39 18.81
N ALA A 661 -21.59 4.55 17.62
CA ALA A 661 -20.59 5.57 17.27
C ALA A 661 -21.24 6.95 17.08
N TYR A 662 -21.89 7.49 18.12
CA TYR A 662 -22.66 8.74 17.99
C TYR A 662 -21.75 9.97 17.80
N LEU A 663 -22.07 10.79 16.80
CA LEU A 663 -21.33 12.01 16.46
C LEU A 663 -22.25 13.23 16.51
N TYR A 664 -21.87 14.24 17.29
CA TYR A 664 -22.53 15.55 17.33
C TYR A 664 -21.97 16.48 16.27
N ASP A 665 -22.80 17.39 15.77
CA ASP A 665 -22.31 18.61 15.14
C ASP A 665 -21.59 19.48 16.17
N ALA A 666 -20.37 19.90 15.84
CA ALA A 666 -19.58 20.78 16.68
C ALA A 666 -18.83 21.81 15.83
N GLY A 667 -18.43 22.89 16.46
CA GLY A 667 -17.68 23.92 15.76
C GLY A 667 -17.35 25.13 16.60
N PHE A 668 -16.59 26.02 15.98
CA PHE A 668 -16.18 27.30 16.52
C PHE A 668 -16.38 28.39 15.47
N SER A 669 -16.68 29.59 15.92
CA SER A 669 -16.73 30.78 15.09
C SER A 669 -16.19 32.00 15.83
N ILE A 670 -15.72 32.99 15.08
CA ILE A 670 -15.19 34.24 15.64
C ILE A 670 -16.13 35.38 15.29
N THR A 671 -16.44 36.21 16.28
CA THR A 671 -17.11 37.51 16.13
C THR A 671 -16.22 38.60 16.70
N GLU A 672 -16.04 39.72 16.00
CA GLU A 672 -15.35 40.89 16.56
C GLU A 672 -16.32 41.74 17.39
N ASP A 673 -15.85 42.34 18.48
CA ASP A 673 -16.69 43.16 19.38
C ASP A 673 -17.18 44.47 18.70
N THR A 674 -16.55 44.88 17.60
CA THR A 674 -16.83 46.14 16.89
C THR A 674 -17.86 46.01 15.77
N VAL A 675 -18.39 44.81 15.50
CA VAL A 675 -19.39 44.59 14.43
C VAL A 675 -20.80 44.53 15.02
N GLU A 676 -21.82 44.97 14.24
CA GLU A 676 -23.21 44.95 14.67
C GLU A 676 -23.69 43.53 15.03
N ALA A 677 -24.52 43.42 16.06
CA ALA A 677 -25.13 42.16 16.49
C ALA A 677 -25.94 41.54 15.34
N GLY A 678 -25.59 40.29 14.97
CA GLY A 678 -26.19 39.59 13.82
C GLY A 678 -25.31 39.55 12.55
N SER A 679 -24.12 40.16 12.59
CA SER A 679 -23.13 40.04 11.51
C SER A 679 -22.63 38.60 11.36
N ALA A 680 -22.30 38.20 10.12
CA ALA A 680 -21.70 36.90 9.84
C ALA A 680 -20.35 36.72 10.57
N PRO A 681 -20.01 35.50 11.02
CA PRO A 681 -18.74 35.25 11.69
C PRO A 681 -17.56 35.53 10.76
N CYS A 682 -16.46 36.01 11.33
CA CYS A 682 -15.28 36.40 10.57
C CYS A 682 -14.36 35.20 10.25
N SER A 683 -14.53 34.08 10.98
CA SER A 683 -13.97 32.76 10.71
C SER A 683 -14.89 31.69 11.30
N GLU A 684 -14.98 30.54 10.66
CA GLU A 684 -15.77 29.39 11.11
C GLU A 684 -15.01 28.08 10.88
N LEU A 685 -15.15 27.14 11.82
CA LEU A 685 -14.61 25.78 11.76
C LEU A 685 -15.70 24.81 12.24
N THR A 686 -16.08 23.86 11.40
CA THR A 686 -17.09 22.83 11.73
C THR A 686 -16.48 21.44 11.65
N TYR A 687 -16.88 20.55 12.56
CA TYR A 687 -16.45 19.16 12.58
C TYR A 687 -17.49 18.27 13.27
N LYS A 688 -17.29 16.95 13.19
CA LYS A 688 -18.10 15.97 13.93
C LYS A 688 -17.37 15.59 15.22
N ALA A 689 -18.06 15.68 16.35
CA ALA A 689 -17.51 15.40 17.67
C ALA A 689 -18.11 14.11 18.26
N GLY A 690 -17.28 13.11 18.53
CA GLY A 690 -17.65 11.95 19.34
C GLY A 690 -17.32 12.18 20.81
N ILE A 691 -18.32 12.06 21.69
CA ILE A 691 -18.12 12.23 23.14
C ILE A 691 -17.64 10.91 23.73
N ARG A 692 -16.37 10.83 24.10
CA ARG A 692 -15.78 9.62 24.68
C ARG A 692 -14.64 9.94 25.64
N GLU A 693 -14.40 9.05 26.58
CA GLU A 693 -13.19 9.04 27.41
C GLU A 693 -12.34 7.82 27.03
N VAL A 694 -11.05 8.02 26.78
CA VAL A 694 -10.09 6.93 26.57
C VAL A 694 -9.14 6.88 27.76
N SER A 695 -8.85 5.66 28.22
CA SER A 695 -7.85 5.43 29.26
C SER A 695 -7.13 4.10 29.04
N TYR A 696 -6.03 3.88 29.75
CA TYR A 696 -5.17 2.72 29.53
C TYR A 696 -4.71 2.11 30.85
N LYS A 697 -4.38 0.83 30.82
CA LYS A 697 -3.66 0.13 31.89
C LYS A 697 -2.52 -0.70 31.29
N ASP A 698 -1.46 -0.88 32.07
CA ASP A 698 -0.36 -1.79 31.76
C ASP A 698 0.27 -1.55 30.37
N LEU A 699 0.32 -0.31 29.88
CA LEU A 699 0.79 0.04 28.52
C LEU A 699 2.18 -0.47 28.18
N ASP A 700 3.06 -0.63 29.18
CA ASP A 700 4.46 -1.06 28.98
C ASP A 700 4.66 -2.56 29.23
N SER A 701 3.63 -3.31 29.67
CA SER A 701 3.74 -4.74 30.01
C SER A 701 2.69 -5.63 29.35
N GLN A 702 1.43 -5.23 29.34
CA GLN A 702 0.31 -5.91 28.71
C GLN A 702 -0.79 -4.87 28.40
N ALA A 703 -0.59 -4.10 27.32
CA ALA A 703 -1.39 -2.92 27.02
C ALA A 703 -2.90 -3.23 26.96
N LYS A 704 -3.67 -2.52 27.78
CA LYS A 704 -5.14 -2.60 27.83
C LYS A 704 -5.73 -1.22 27.57
N ILE A 705 -6.68 -1.17 26.64
CA ILE A 705 -7.36 0.06 26.23
C ILE A 705 -8.78 0.03 26.80
N TYR A 706 -9.20 1.18 27.35
CA TYR A 706 -10.53 1.38 27.89
C TYR A 706 -11.19 2.55 27.17
N VAL A 707 -12.45 2.38 26.75
CA VAL A 707 -13.29 3.45 26.23
C VAL A 707 -14.53 3.56 27.09
N ASN A 708 -14.80 4.77 27.58
CA ASN A 708 -15.91 5.09 28.47
C ASN A 708 -15.97 4.17 29.72
N GLY A 709 -14.79 3.82 30.26
CA GLY A 709 -14.66 2.95 31.44
C GLY A 709 -14.75 1.44 31.16
N LYS A 710 -15.08 1.01 29.94
CA LYS A 710 -15.12 -0.41 29.54
C LYS A 710 -13.83 -0.82 28.85
N ARG A 711 -13.31 -2.02 29.19
CA ARG A 711 -12.15 -2.59 28.48
C ARG A 711 -12.59 -3.00 27.08
N ILE A 712 -11.82 -2.60 26.09
CA ILE A 712 -12.02 -2.99 24.70
C ILE A 712 -11.00 -4.08 24.37
N THR A 713 -11.44 -5.15 23.72
CA THR A 713 -10.55 -6.13 23.07
C THR A 713 -10.27 -5.65 21.66
N PRO A 714 -9.04 -5.19 21.34
CA PRO A 714 -8.74 -4.67 20.01
C PRO A 714 -8.82 -5.78 18.97
N LEU A 715 -9.76 -5.66 18.03
CA LEU A 715 -9.94 -6.58 16.91
C LEU A 715 -9.85 -5.77 15.64
N GLY A 716 -8.90 -6.14 14.78
CA GLY A 716 -8.60 -5.29 13.64
C GLY A 716 -7.56 -5.86 12.71
N GLY A 717 -7.08 -5.02 11.80
CA GLY A 717 -5.93 -5.34 10.97
C GLY A 717 -5.11 -4.10 10.66
N ASN A 718 -3.95 -4.36 10.07
CA ASN A 718 -3.02 -3.35 9.63
C ASN A 718 -3.47 -2.78 8.28
N TRP A 719 -3.25 -1.48 8.12
CA TRP A 719 -3.53 -0.68 6.94
C TRP A 719 -2.25 0.08 6.60
N GLY A 720 -1.57 -0.35 5.54
CA GLY A 720 -0.37 0.35 5.05
C GLY A 720 -0.75 1.59 4.23
N PHE A 721 -0.88 1.42 2.92
CA PHE A 721 -1.34 2.46 2.00
C PHE A 721 -2.84 2.37 1.80
N ALA A 722 -3.47 3.49 1.41
CA ALA A 722 -4.85 3.46 0.92
C ALA A 722 -4.94 2.82 -0.49
N GLU A 723 -3.98 3.09 -1.36
CA GLU A 723 -3.91 2.57 -2.73
C GLU A 723 -2.48 2.82 -3.26
N THR A 724 -1.93 1.95 -4.11
CA THR A 724 -0.53 2.06 -4.58
C THR A 724 -0.20 3.36 -5.30
N ASN A 725 -1.18 4.11 -5.81
CA ASN A 725 -1.01 5.42 -6.44
C ASN A 725 -1.74 6.56 -5.69
N LEU A 726 -2.18 6.31 -4.44
CA LEU A 726 -2.86 7.26 -3.56
C LEU A 726 -4.19 7.83 -4.11
N ASN A 727 -4.92 7.00 -4.85
CA ASN A 727 -6.14 7.44 -5.56
C ASN A 727 -7.46 7.23 -4.79
N TYR A 728 -7.43 6.67 -3.58
CA TYR A 728 -8.64 6.54 -2.75
C TYR A 728 -9.21 7.91 -2.39
N ARG A 729 -10.53 8.05 -2.50
CA ARG A 729 -11.27 9.23 -2.06
C ARG A 729 -12.41 8.79 -1.13
N SER A 730 -13.43 9.63 -0.92
CA SER A 730 -14.41 9.41 0.15
C SER A 730 -15.14 8.08 0.01
N ARG A 731 -15.47 7.67 -1.23
CA ARG A 731 -16.17 6.41 -1.50
C ARG A 731 -15.34 5.20 -1.06
N GLU A 732 -14.08 5.11 -1.48
CA GLU A 732 -13.27 3.92 -1.21
C GLU A 732 -12.94 3.76 0.27
N TYR A 733 -12.66 4.86 0.98
CA TYR A 733 -12.48 4.81 2.44
C TYR A 733 -13.76 4.38 3.16
N ASP A 734 -14.91 4.93 2.77
CA ASP A 734 -16.20 4.55 3.36
C ASP A 734 -16.48 3.05 3.17
N ALA A 735 -16.30 2.52 1.96
CA ALA A 735 -16.50 1.10 1.66
C ALA A 735 -15.52 0.19 2.44
N ALA A 736 -14.23 0.50 2.41
CA ALA A 736 -13.20 -0.33 3.03
C ALA A 736 -13.27 -0.31 4.57
N VAL A 737 -13.62 0.82 5.19
CA VAL A 737 -13.83 0.91 6.64
C VAL A 737 -15.18 0.29 7.04
N ARG A 738 -16.23 0.39 6.19
CA ARG A 738 -17.48 -0.36 6.39
C ARG A 738 -17.20 -1.86 6.46
N TYR A 739 -16.38 -2.42 5.58
CA TYR A 739 -15.95 -3.81 5.66
C TYR A 739 -15.28 -4.18 6.99
N HIS A 740 -14.48 -3.29 7.58
CA HIS A 740 -13.92 -3.53 8.91
C HIS A 740 -15.04 -3.61 9.97
N ARG A 741 -15.99 -2.68 9.95
CA ARG A 741 -17.17 -2.73 10.83
C ARG A 741 -17.96 -4.03 10.66
N GLU A 742 -18.20 -4.43 9.42
CA GLU A 742 -18.99 -5.63 9.09
C GLU A 742 -18.29 -6.94 9.49
N MET A 743 -16.96 -6.95 9.60
CA MET A 743 -16.18 -8.05 10.18
C MET A 743 -16.18 -8.05 11.72
N ASN A 744 -16.92 -7.14 12.36
CA ASN A 744 -16.88 -6.89 13.79
C ASN A 744 -15.52 -6.37 14.31
N TYR A 745 -14.68 -5.83 13.43
CA TYR A 745 -13.50 -5.09 13.90
C TYR A 745 -13.89 -3.79 14.58
N ASN A 746 -13.05 -3.40 15.53
CA ASN A 746 -13.16 -2.15 16.27
C ASN A 746 -11.87 -1.32 16.21
N MET A 747 -10.83 -1.79 15.50
CA MET A 747 -9.57 -1.07 15.34
C MET A 747 -8.95 -1.27 13.96
N ILE A 748 -8.32 -0.22 13.43
CA ILE A 748 -7.39 -0.26 12.30
C ILE A 748 -6.06 0.29 12.80
N ARG A 749 -4.95 -0.38 12.44
CA ARG A 749 -3.61 0.20 12.59
C ARG A 749 -3.17 0.85 11.30
N ASN A 750 -3.05 2.18 11.30
CA ASN A 750 -2.43 2.95 10.21
C ASN A 750 -0.91 2.75 10.29
N TRP A 751 -0.45 1.66 9.68
CA TRP A 751 0.91 1.15 9.77
C TRP A 751 1.89 2.15 9.17
N VAL A 752 2.95 2.48 9.93
CA VAL A 752 3.97 3.49 9.58
C VAL A 752 3.34 4.86 9.20
N GLY A 753 2.09 5.12 9.60
CA GLY A 753 1.40 6.39 9.40
C GLY A 753 1.18 6.81 7.94
N GLN A 754 1.05 5.85 7.02
CA GLN A 754 1.06 6.10 5.57
C GLN A 754 -0.28 6.53 4.96
N THR A 755 -1.33 6.74 5.77
CA THR A 755 -2.61 7.31 5.32
C THR A 755 -2.93 8.56 6.12
N GLY A 756 -3.16 9.70 5.44
CA GLY A 756 -3.43 11.01 6.07
C GLY A 756 -4.66 11.75 5.58
N ASP A 757 -5.50 11.11 4.79
CA ASP A 757 -6.72 11.68 4.23
C ASP A 757 -7.82 11.86 5.29
N GLU A 758 -8.47 13.03 5.31
CA GLU A 758 -9.61 13.33 6.20
C GLU A 758 -10.72 12.27 6.07
N ALA A 759 -10.97 11.81 4.84
CA ALA A 759 -12.00 10.82 4.54
C ALA A 759 -11.79 9.47 5.25
N PHE A 760 -10.53 9.07 5.50
CA PHE A 760 -10.22 7.85 6.26
C PHE A 760 -10.68 7.98 7.71
N TYR A 761 -10.26 9.05 8.39
CA TYR A 761 -10.61 9.29 9.79
C TYR A 761 -12.10 9.56 9.98
N ALA A 762 -12.74 10.29 9.06
CA ALA A 762 -14.19 10.50 9.07
C ALA A 762 -14.98 9.20 8.89
N ALA A 763 -14.50 8.26 8.07
CA ALA A 763 -15.10 6.93 7.94
C ALA A 763 -14.92 6.11 9.23
N CYS A 764 -13.73 6.14 9.83
CA CYS A 764 -13.45 5.48 11.12
C CYS A 764 -14.34 6.03 12.26
N ASP A 765 -14.51 7.35 12.35
CA ASP A 765 -15.43 7.98 13.30
C ASP A 765 -16.86 7.50 13.10
N ARG A 766 -17.33 7.47 11.84
CA ARG A 766 -18.70 7.07 11.48
C ARG A 766 -19.00 5.62 11.83
N TYR A 767 -18.01 4.74 11.63
CA TYR A 767 -18.18 3.30 11.78
C TYR A 767 -17.74 2.76 13.14
N GLY A 768 -17.28 3.62 14.05
CA GLY A 768 -16.83 3.18 15.38
C GLY A 768 -15.51 2.42 15.34
N ILE A 769 -14.62 2.73 14.40
CA ILE A 769 -13.34 2.04 14.26
C ILE A 769 -12.25 2.89 14.88
N LEU A 770 -11.61 2.39 15.93
CA LEU A 770 -10.45 3.05 16.53
C LEU A 770 -9.27 3.05 15.57
N VAL A 771 -8.46 4.10 15.60
CA VAL A 771 -7.21 4.18 14.82
C VAL A 771 -6.02 4.11 15.77
N TRP A 772 -5.26 3.03 15.63
CA TRP A 772 -3.88 2.98 16.10
C TRP A 772 -3.01 3.73 15.08
N GLN A 773 -2.41 4.83 15.49
CA GLN A 773 -1.69 5.75 14.61
C GLN A 773 -0.18 5.62 14.80
N ASP A 774 0.50 4.98 13.86
CA ASP A 774 1.97 4.98 13.82
C ASP A 774 2.49 6.34 13.29
N PHE A 775 3.74 6.67 13.62
CA PHE A 775 4.54 7.64 12.87
C PHE A 775 5.41 6.94 11.81
N TRP A 776 6.01 7.72 10.91
CA TRP A 776 6.69 7.27 9.69
C TRP A 776 8.05 6.59 9.91
N LEU A 777 8.15 5.70 10.89
CA LEU A 777 9.34 4.91 11.21
C LEU A 777 9.02 3.42 11.05
N ALA A 778 9.64 2.79 10.06
CA ALA A 778 9.58 1.34 9.85
C ALA A 778 10.57 0.60 10.77
N ASN A 779 10.62 -0.74 10.69
CA ASN A 779 11.62 -1.55 11.41
C ASN A 779 13.03 -0.99 11.16
N PRO A 780 13.92 -0.87 12.17
CA PRO A 780 15.31 -0.45 11.96
C PRO A 780 16.09 -1.26 10.92
N TRP A 781 15.67 -2.49 10.65
CA TRP A 781 16.25 -3.36 9.62
C TRP A 781 15.78 -3.02 8.20
N ASP A 782 14.64 -2.35 8.06
CA ASP A 782 14.02 -2.05 6.77
C ASP A 782 14.33 -0.63 6.29
N GLY A 783 15.09 0.16 7.05
CA GLY A 783 15.52 1.49 6.65
C GLY A 783 16.21 2.27 7.77
N PRO A 784 16.99 3.30 7.43
CA PRO A 784 17.64 4.17 8.41
C PRO A 784 16.61 5.05 9.15
N ASN A 785 17.11 5.78 10.15
CA ASN A 785 16.35 6.87 10.74
C ASN A 785 16.31 8.09 9.79
N PRO A 786 15.34 9.01 9.95
CA PRO A 786 15.26 10.23 9.16
C PRO A 786 16.53 11.09 9.26
N ASP A 787 17.00 11.63 8.14
CA ASP A 787 18.16 12.53 8.11
C ASP A 787 17.82 13.94 8.63
N ASP A 788 16.56 14.36 8.48
CA ASP A 788 16.03 15.66 8.93
C ASP A 788 15.02 15.48 10.06
N GLU A 789 15.54 15.29 11.28
CA GLU A 789 14.74 15.15 12.50
C GLU A 789 13.84 16.37 12.75
N ALA A 790 14.29 17.58 12.41
CA ALA A 790 13.50 18.80 12.61
C ALA A 790 12.28 18.84 11.71
N MET A 791 12.43 18.49 10.43
CA MET A 791 11.32 18.32 9.50
C MET A 791 10.36 17.22 9.95
N PHE A 792 10.89 16.07 10.39
CA PHE A 792 10.08 14.96 10.91
C PHE A 792 9.21 15.41 12.09
N LEU A 793 9.79 16.10 13.08
CA LEU A 793 9.08 16.56 14.26
C LEU A 793 8.09 17.71 13.98
N ALA A 794 8.35 18.52 12.95
CA ALA A 794 7.41 19.53 12.48
C ALA A 794 6.18 18.88 11.82
N ASN A 795 6.39 17.85 11.01
CA ASN A 795 5.32 17.06 10.41
C ASN A 795 4.51 16.32 11.47
N SER A 796 5.15 15.66 12.44
CA SER A 796 4.44 14.95 13.51
C SER A 796 3.58 15.89 14.34
N ARG A 797 4.07 17.10 14.63
CA ARG A 797 3.30 18.13 15.33
C ARG A 797 2.06 18.56 14.53
N ASP A 798 2.23 18.92 13.25
CA ASP A 798 1.10 19.32 12.40
C ASP A 798 0.09 18.18 12.22
N TYR A 799 0.59 16.95 12.09
CA TYR A 799 -0.25 15.78 11.89
C TYR A 799 -1.11 15.46 13.11
N ILE A 800 -0.55 15.51 14.33
CA ILE A 800 -1.33 15.36 15.56
C ILE A 800 -2.40 16.46 15.63
N LEU A 801 -2.05 17.71 15.34
CA LEU A 801 -3.00 18.83 15.32
C LEU A 801 -4.12 18.65 14.29
N ARG A 802 -3.78 18.10 13.13
CA ARG A 802 -4.72 17.84 12.03
C ARG A 802 -5.78 16.81 12.42
N ILE A 803 -5.39 15.73 13.10
CA ILE A 803 -6.28 14.56 13.32
C ILE A 803 -6.92 14.51 14.71
N ARG A 804 -6.52 15.38 15.65
CA ARG A 804 -6.95 15.30 17.06
C ARG A 804 -8.43 15.56 17.34
N ASN A 805 -9.19 16.05 16.35
CA ASN A 805 -10.64 16.21 16.46
C ASN A 805 -11.41 14.90 16.24
N HIS A 806 -10.76 13.84 15.71
CA HIS A 806 -11.40 12.58 15.42
C HIS A 806 -11.56 11.69 16.65
N ALA A 807 -12.78 11.23 16.89
CA ALA A 807 -13.11 10.33 17.99
C ALA A 807 -12.56 8.91 17.78
N SER A 808 -12.14 8.56 16.57
CA SER A 808 -11.52 7.28 16.27
C SER A 808 -10.09 7.15 16.80
N ILE A 809 -9.31 8.23 16.97
CA ILE A 809 -7.88 8.07 17.35
C ILE A 809 -7.76 7.36 18.70
N GLY A 810 -7.16 6.17 18.71
CA GLY A 810 -7.13 5.27 19.85
C GLY A 810 -5.81 5.27 20.61
N ILE A 811 -4.68 5.34 19.91
CA ILE A 811 -3.33 5.34 20.50
C ILE A 811 -2.32 5.85 19.45
N TYR A 812 -1.23 6.48 19.89
CA TYR A 812 -0.10 6.84 19.02
C TYR A 812 1.08 5.89 19.24
N VAL A 813 1.78 5.54 18.17
CA VAL A 813 2.91 4.62 18.23
C VAL A 813 4.12 5.16 17.50
N GLY A 814 5.27 5.12 18.19
CA GLY A 814 6.51 5.72 17.71
C GLY A 814 7.06 5.06 16.45
N ARG A 815 7.14 3.73 16.44
CA ARG A 815 7.81 2.96 15.39
C ARG A 815 7.27 1.54 15.22
N ASN A 816 7.27 1.07 13.98
CA ASN A 816 7.02 -0.33 13.64
C ASN A 816 8.19 -1.23 14.05
N GLU A 817 7.92 -2.32 14.77
CA GLU A 817 8.88 -3.39 15.11
C GLU A 817 10.25 -2.88 15.63
N GLY A 818 10.21 -1.87 16.50
CA GLY A 818 11.42 -1.31 17.10
C GLY A 818 11.17 0.03 17.78
N PHE A 819 12.25 0.70 18.17
CA PHE A 819 12.18 1.95 18.93
C PHE A 819 12.62 3.17 18.09
N PRO A 820 11.96 4.34 18.22
CA PRO A 820 12.45 5.57 17.65
C PRO A 820 13.82 5.95 18.25
N PRO A 821 14.62 6.77 17.54
CA PRO A 821 15.78 7.41 18.16
C PRO A 821 15.39 8.17 19.44
N PRO A 822 16.24 8.17 20.50
CA PRO A 822 15.85 8.74 21.80
C PRO A 822 15.36 10.21 21.76
N ALA A 823 15.93 11.03 20.87
CA ALA A 823 15.52 12.42 20.71
C ALA A 823 14.11 12.54 20.11
N ILE A 824 13.84 11.77 19.04
CA ILE A 824 12.52 11.65 18.41
C ILE A 824 11.50 11.07 19.40
N ASP A 825 11.80 9.95 20.08
CA ASP A 825 10.88 9.32 21.03
C ASP A 825 10.45 10.29 22.14
N LYS A 826 11.42 11.00 22.74
CA LYS A 826 11.16 12.02 23.76
C LYS A 826 10.26 13.14 23.22
N ALA A 827 10.51 13.61 22.01
CA ALA A 827 9.73 14.67 21.39
C ALA A 827 8.30 14.20 21.07
N LEU A 828 8.13 13.00 20.51
CA LEU A 828 6.81 12.42 20.20
C LEU A 828 5.98 12.22 21.48
N ARG A 829 6.55 11.66 22.54
CA ARG A 829 5.90 11.54 23.86
C ARG A 829 5.40 12.90 24.36
N SER A 830 6.25 13.92 24.28
CA SER A 830 5.89 15.27 24.71
C SER A 830 4.84 15.92 23.81
N GLN A 831 4.90 15.69 22.50
CA GLN A 831 3.94 16.23 21.55
C GLN A 831 2.55 15.60 21.74
N VAL A 832 2.47 14.27 21.86
CA VAL A 832 1.21 13.57 22.10
C VAL A 832 0.57 14.06 23.40
N ALA A 833 1.32 14.06 24.51
CA ALA A 833 0.82 14.50 25.80
C ALA A 833 0.35 15.97 25.80
N GLY A 834 1.02 16.84 25.04
CA GLY A 834 0.70 18.27 24.98
C GLY A 834 -0.37 18.66 23.96
N LEU A 835 -0.52 17.91 22.86
CA LEU A 835 -1.38 18.29 21.73
C LEU A 835 -2.65 17.46 21.64
N HIS A 836 -2.62 16.22 22.12
CA HIS A 836 -3.78 15.34 22.21
C HIS A 836 -3.81 14.68 23.61
N PRO A 837 -3.96 15.50 24.67
CA PRO A 837 -4.01 14.99 26.04
C PRO A 837 -5.13 13.95 26.19
N GLN A 838 -4.93 12.98 27.09
CA GLN A 838 -5.74 11.76 27.30
C GLN A 838 -5.43 10.56 26.40
N LEU A 839 -4.74 10.73 25.27
CA LEU A 839 -4.30 9.59 24.45
C LEU A 839 -2.94 9.05 24.87
N GLY A 840 -2.80 7.73 24.73
CA GLY A 840 -1.62 6.96 25.06
C GLY A 840 -0.58 7.00 23.95
N TYR A 841 0.67 6.78 24.34
CA TYR A 841 1.80 6.58 23.44
C TYR A 841 2.62 5.36 23.86
N ILE A 842 2.92 4.48 22.90
CA ILE A 842 3.91 3.42 23.07
C ILE A 842 5.02 3.58 22.01
N PRO A 843 6.28 3.25 22.33
CA PRO A 843 7.40 3.51 21.42
C PRO A 843 7.52 2.46 20.31
N SER A 844 7.18 1.19 20.60
CA SER A 844 7.28 0.07 19.66
C SER A 844 5.92 -0.59 19.41
N SER A 845 5.67 -0.98 18.16
CA SER A 845 4.49 -1.77 17.81
C SER A 845 4.61 -3.26 18.15
N ALA A 846 5.81 -3.78 18.42
CA ALA A 846 6.03 -5.23 18.55
C ALA A 846 6.65 -5.67 19.88
N ASP A 847 6.98 -4.73 20.76
CA ASP A 847 7.72 -4.99 22.00
C ASP A 847 7.06 -4.33 23.22
N GLU A 848 7.61 -4.57 24.42
CA GLU A 848 7.12 -4.05 25.70
C GLU A 848 5.67 -4.45 25.98
N GLY A 849 4.70 -3.52 25.99
CA GLY A 849 3.32 -3.84 26.34
C GLY A 849 2.53 -4.58 25.26
N VAL A 850 3.10 -4.74 24.07
CA VAL A 850 2.49 -5.42 22.93
C VAL A 850 3.43 -6.50 22.40
N SER A 851 2.99 -7.19 21.35
CA SER A 851 3.78 -8.19 20.61
C SER A 851 3.45 -8.07 19.13
N GLY A 852 4.39 -8.29 18.21
CA GLY A 852 4.12 -8.13 16.77
C GLY A 852 4.96 -8.97 15.82
N HIS A 853 5.85 -9.83 16.32
CA HIS A 853 6.77 -10.59 15.47
C HIS A 853 6.10 -11.86 14.89
N GLY A 854 5.23 -11.69 13.88
CA GLY A 854 4.63 -12.77 13.09
C GLY A 854 3.92 -13.91 13.88
N PRO A 855 3.75 -15.11 13.28
CA PRO A 855 4.18 -15.49 11.94
C PRO A 855 3.39 -14.77 10.84
N TYR A 856 3.96 -14.75 9.63
CA TYR A 856 3.38 -14.15 8.43
C TYR A 856 2.96 -15.19 7.37
N ARG A 857 3.00 -16.48 7.72
CA ARG A 857 2.64 -17.63 6.86
C ARG A 857 1.51 -18.44 7.49
N MET A 858 0.82 -19.22 6.67
CA MET A 858 -0.19 -20.16 7.17
C MET A 858 0.44 -21.21 8.09
N MET A 859 -0.10 -21.31 9.29
CA MET A 859 0.24 -22.34 10.28
C MET A 859 -0.94 -23.31 10.47
N PRO A 860 -0.70 -24.55 10.93
CA PRO A 860 -1.78 -25.42 11.39
C PRO A 860 -2.66 -24.74 12.44
N VAL A 861 -3.97 -24.99 12.45
CA VAL A 861 -4.92 -24.31 13.33
C VAL A 861 -4.53 -24.40 14.81
N GLU A 862 -4.13 -25.59 15.29
CA GLU A 862 -3.69 -25.81 16.66
C GLU A 862 -2.49 -24.94 17.08
N TYR A 863 -1.62 -24.58 16.14
CA TYR A 863 -0.45 -23.73 16.42
C TYR A 863 -0.90 -22.38 16.99
N TYR A 864 -1.93 -21.76 16.42
CA TYR A 864 -2.39 -20.45 16.88
C TYR A 864 -2.91 -20.52 18.32
N PHE A 865 -3.63 -21.58 18.68
CA PHE A 865 -4.13 -21.76 20.05
C PHE A 865 -3.02 -22.09 21.06
N ALA A 866 -2.00 -22.84 20.65
CA ALA A 866 -0.90 -23.24 21.52
C ALA A 866 0.18 -22.16 21.72
N ASN A 867 0.31 -21.19 20.80
CA ASN A 867 1.40 -20.22 20.77
C ASN A 867 0.87 -18.77 20.83
N GLN A 868 0.14 -18.45 21.90
CA GLN A 868 -0.29 -17.08 22.19
C GLN A 868 0.84 -16.28 22.84
N SER A 869 0.88 -14.97 22.56
CA SER A 869 1.91 -14.07 23.12
C SER A 869 1.56 -13.55 24.52
N HIS A 870 0.32 -13.78 24.97
CA HIS A 870 -0.22 -13.24 26.22
C HIS A 870 -0.20 -11.70 26.28
N LYS A 871 -0.25 -11.04 25.12
CA LYS A 871 -0.32 -9.57 24.93
C LYS A 871 -1.25 -9.24 23.78
N LEU A 872 -1.62 -7.96 23.63
CA LEU A 872 -2.19 -7.47 22.38
C LEU A 872 -1.18 -7.75 21.26
N HIS A 873 -1.60 -8.52 20.26
CA HIS A 873 -0.76 -8.90 19.14
C HIS A 873 -1.04 -8.00 17.94
N SER A 874 -0.08 -7.17 17.56
CA SER A 874 -0.25 -6.07 16.61
C SER A 874 -0.06 -6.48 15.15
N GLU A 875 0.57 -7.63 14.89
CA GLU A 875 0.78 -8.17 13.54
C GLU A 875 0.87 -9.70 13.57
N ARG A 876 0.05 -10.36 12.74
CA ARG A 876 0.13 -11.79 12.40
C ARG A 876 -0.61 -12.02 11.10
N GLY A 877 -0.06 -12.81 10.18
CA GLY A 877 -0.61 -12.95 8.84
C GLY A 877 -0.42 -14.31 8.21
N MET A 878 -1.11 -14.50 7.09
CA MET A 878 -0.93 -15.61 6.17
C MET A 878 -1.33 -15.18 4.74
N PRO A 879 -0.97 -15.94 3.69
CA PRO A 879 -1.50 -15.66 2.36
C PRO A 879 -3.03 -15.61 2.31
N ASN A 880 -3.58 -14.77 1.44
CA ASN A 880 -5.01 -14.73 1.11
C ASN A 880 -5.14 -14.71 -0.41
N VAL A 881 -5.21 -15.90 -1.03
CA VAL A 881 -5.37 -16.01 -2.48
C VAL A 881 -6.80 -15.56 -2.84
N PRO A 882 -6.98 -14.62 -3.77
CA PRO A 882 -8.30 -14.11 -4.12
C PRO A 882 -9.11 -15.12 -4.95
N ASN A 883 -10.39 -14.83 -5.18
CA ASN A 883 -11.21 -15.62 -6.11
C ASN A 883 -10.71 -15.47 -7.56
N VAL A 884 -11.08 -16.42 -8.43
CA VAL A 884 -10.58 -16.48 -9.82
C VAL A 884 -10.92 -15.23 -10.65
N GLU A 885 -12.02 -14.55 -10.34
CA GLU A 885 -12.44 -13.33 -11.02
C GLU A 885 -11.42 -12.20 -10.81
N SER A 886 -10.97 -11.99 -9.57
CA SER A 886 -9.93 -11.02 -9.24
C SER A 886 -8.57 -11.42 -9.81
N LEU A 887 -8.25 -12.72 -9.81
CA LEU A 887 -7.03 -13.23 -10.44
C LEU A 887 -6.99 -12.91 -11.95
N ARG A 888 -8.12 -13.02 -12.64
CA ARG A 888 -8.27 -12.65 -14.06
C ARG A 888 -8.17 -11.15 -14.31
N ARG A 889 -8.53 -10.32 -13.32
CA ARG A 889 -8.38 -8.85 -13.41
C ARG A 889 -6.95 -8.40 -13.20
N MET A 890 -6.14 -9.14 -12.43
CA MET A 890 -4.77 -8.76 -12.12
C MET A 890 -3.70 -9.43 -13.00
N LEU A 891 -3.95 -10.59 -13.61
CA LEU A 891 -2.95 -11.31 -14.42
C LEU A 891 -3.34 -11.41 -15.90
N GLU A 892 -2.31 -11.56 -16.75
CA GLU A 892 -2.46 -11.95 -18.15
C GLU A 892 -2.99 -13.39 -18.28
N PRO A 893 -3.86 -13.70 -19.26
CA PRO A 893 -4.47 -15.03 -19.41
C PRO A 893 -3.47 -16.20 -19.38
N ASP A 894 -2.34 -16.07 -20.07
CA ASP A 894 -1.30 -17.11 -20.15
C ASP A 894 -0.46 -17.22 -18.87
N SER A 895 -0.59 -16.26 -17.95
CA SER A 895 0.11 -16.22 -16.66
C SER A 895 -0.77 -16.65 -15.48
N ILE A 896 -2.06 -16.92 -15.72
CA ILE A 896 -3.00 -17.33 -14.67
C ILE A 896 -2.62 -18.70 -14.07
N TRP A 897 -2.10 -19.65 -14.88
CA TRP A 897 -1.72 -20.98 -14.39
C TRP A 897 -0.69 -21.67 -15.30
N PRO A 898 0.26 -22.45 -14.76
CA PRO A 898 0.59 -22.62 -13.34
C PRO A 898 1.22 -21.35 -12.72
N GLN A 899 1.36 -21.35 -11.39
CA GLN A 899 2.04 -20.27 -10.66
C GLN A 899 3.42 -19.99 -11.27
N ASN A 900 3.70 -18.72 -11.54
CA ASN A 900 4.89 -18.27 -12.26
C ASN A 900 5.30 -16.88 -11.77
N ILE A 901 6.29 -16.26 -12.42
CA ILE A 901 6.87 -14.97 -11.99
C ILE A 901 5.82 -13.86 -11.83
N ALA A 902 4.70 -13.89 -12.56
CA ALA A 902 3.63 -12.92 -12.41
C ALA A 902 2.94 -13.02 -11.04
N TRP A 903 2.77 -14.24 -10.51
CA TRP A 903 2.27 -14.45 -9.15
C TRP A 903 3.23 -13.87 -8.11
N ALA A 904 4.53 -14.08 -8.31
CA ALA A 904 5.56 -13.54 -7.44
C ALA A 904 5.66 -12.00 -7.50
N GLN A 905 5.41 -11.37 -8.66
CA GLN A 905 5.30 -9.91 -8.71
C GLN A 905 4.16 -9.43 -7.82
N HIS A 906 3.03 -10.13 -7.80
CA HIS A 906 1.88 -9.87 -6.93
C HIS A 906 1.97 -10.60 -5.58
N ASP A 907 3.17 -10.59 -4.99
CA ASP A 907 3.47 -11.00 -3.62
C ASP A 907 3.36 -12.49 -3.30
N TYR A 908 3.00 -13.38 -4.23
CA TYR A 908 2.91 -14.81 -3.95
C TYR A 908 4.22 -15.53 -4.27
N THR A 909 5.20 -15.45 -3.35
CA THR A 909 6.50 -16.12 -3.47
C THR A 909 6.58 -17.37 -2.59
N MET A 910 7.41 -18.33 -2.99
CA MET A 910 7.42 -19.67 -2.41
C MET A 910 8.08 -19.70 -1.02
N LYS A 911 9.18 -18.95 -0.83
CA LYS A 911 10.04 -18.98 0.36
C LYS A 911 10.16 -17.65 1.11
N GLY A 912 9.41 -16.62 0.72
CA GLY A 912 9.33 -15.37 1.50
C GLY A 912 8.56 -15.53 2.81
N ALA A 913 8.29 -14.42 3.49
CA ALA A 913 7.59 -14.41 4.78
C ALA A 913 6.20 -15.06 4.74
N GLN A 914 5.49 -14.94 3.61
CA GLN A 914 4.17 -15.52 3.34
C GLN A 914 4.17 -17.05 3.16
N GLY A 915 5.31 -17.64 2.72
CA GLY A 915 5.48 -19.09 2.61
C GLY A 915 4.52 -19.78 1.62
N GLY A 916 4.47 -19.35 0.35
CA GLY A 916 3.59 -19.94 -0.67
C GLY A 916 3.76 -21.44 -0.89
N GLU A 917 4.97 -21.98 -0.71
CA GLU A 917 5.22 -23.43 -0.78
C GLU A 917 4.47 -24.19 0.32
N SER A 918 4.53 -23.70 1.55
CA SER A 918 3.78 -24.30 2.67
C SER A 918 2.27 -24.18 2.49
N PHE A 919 1.77 -23.06 1.94
CA PHE A 919 0.36 -22.88 1.65
C PHE A 919 -0.13 -23.89 0.60
N ASN A 920 0.61 -24.02 -0.50
CA ASN A 920 0.33 -25.02 -1.53
C ASN A 920 0.35 -26.46 -0.96
N ALA A 921 1.34 -26.79 -0.12
CA ALA A 921 1.45 -28.11 0.49
C ALA A 921 0.27 -28.43 1.42
N ILE A 922 -0.31 -27.44 2.11
CA ILE A 922 -1.51 -27.63 2.92
C ILE A 922 -2.73 -27.91 2.02
N ILE A 923 -2.88 -27.18 0.90
CA ILE A 923 -3.93 -27.47 -0.09
C ILE A 923 -3.81 -28.90 -0.62
N GLU A 924 -2.61 -29.30 -1.04
CA GLU A 924 -2.38 -30.65 -1.59
C GLU A 924 -2.65 -31.75 -0.57
N ARG A 925 -2.30 -31.53 0.70
CA ARG A 925 -2.59 -32.47 1.79
C ARG A 925 -4.10 -32.60 2.03
N ARG A 926 -4.80 -31.46 2.11
CA ARG A 926 -6.26 -31.42 2.38
C ARG A 926 -7.07 -31.98 1.23
N PHE A 927 -6.76 -31.62 -0.01
CA PHE A 927 -7.68 -31.85 -1.14
C PHE A 927 -7.06 -32.61 -2.32
N GLY A 928 -5.74 -32.77 -2.34
CA GLY A 928 -4.99 -33.26 -3.50
C GLY A 928 -4.54 -32.12 -4.43
N LYS A 929 -3.84 -32.48 -5.50
CA LYS A 929 -3.21 -31.50 -6.40
C LYS A 929 -4.26 -30.73 -7.23
N PRO A 930 -4.25 -29.38 -7.17
CA PRO A 930 -5.11 -28.53 -8.00
C PRO A 930 -4.83 -28.71 -9.50
N GLN A 931 -5.89 -28.60 -10.32
CA GLN A 931 -5.82 -28.87 -11.76
C GLN A 931 -5.57 -27.59 -12.59
N ASP A 932 -6.17 -26.48 -12.16
CA ASP A 932 -6.10 -25.17 -12.78
C ASP A 932 -6.25 -24.06 -11.72
N ALA A 933 -6.21 -22.79 -12.14
CA ALA A 933 -6.35 -21.67 -11.22
C ALA A 933 -7.74 -21.58 -10.56
N ALA A 934 -8.82 -21.96 -11.24
CA ALA A 934 -10.16 -21.91 -10.66
C ALA A 934 -10.27 -22.93 -9.52
N HIS A 935 -9.74 -24.14 -9.74
CA HIS A 935 -9.66 -25.16 -8.70
C HIS A 935 -8.74 -24.72 -7.55
N PHE A 936 -7.55 -24.19 -7.84
CA PHE A 936 -6.62 -23.71 -6.80
C PHE A 936 -7.23 -22.60 -5.94
N THR A 937 -7.81 -21.57 -6.56
CA THR A 937 -8.40 -20.43 -5.84
C THR A 937 -9.63 -20.82 -5.03
N ALA A 938 -10.46 -21.76 -5.52
CA ALA A 938 -11.59 -22.32 -4.78
C ALA A 938 -11.13 -23.11 -3.53
N LEU A 939 -10.08 -23.93 -3.67
CA LEU A 939 -9.49 -24.65 -2.53
C LEU A 939 -8.79 -23.71 -1.54
N ALA A 940 -8.15 -22.64 -2.03
CA ALA A 940 -7.53 -21.64 -1.18
C ALA A 940 -8.55 -20.91 -0.27
N GLN A 941 -9.80 -20.75 -0.70
CA GLN A 941 -10.84 -20.17 0.14
C GLN A 941 -11.10 -20.96 1.43
N TRP A 942 -10.88 -22.28 1.45
CA TRP A 942 -10.95 -23.06 2.69
C TRP A 942 -9.89 -22.62 3.69
N LEU A 943 -8.64 -22.46 3.23
CA LEU A 943 -7.54 -22.03 4.08
C LEU A 943 -7.73 -20.56 4.51
N ASN A 944 -8.21 -19.70 3.61
CA ASN A 944 -8.55 -18.31 3.92
C ASN A 944 -9.60 -18.23 5.03
N TYR A 945 -10.67 -19.05 4.98
CA TYR A 945 -11.67 -19.08 6.04
C TYR A 945 -11.10 -19.60 7.37
N ASP A 946 -10.51 -20.79 7.35
CA ASP A 946 -10.07 -21.48 8.57
C ASP A 946 -8.92 -20.78 9.27
N GLY A 947 -7.90 -20.39 8.50
CA GLY A 947 -6.69 -19.80 9.05
C GLY A 947 -6.98 -18.46 9.72
N TYR A 948 -7.75 -17.60 9.05
CA TYR A 948 -8.12 -16.30 9.62
C TYR A 948 -9.10 -16.43 10.79
N ARG A 949 -10.10 -17.33 10.71
CA ARG A 949 -10.97 -17.64 11.86
C ARG A 949 -10.15 -18.08 13.07
N ALA A 950 -9.24 -19.04 12.88
CA ALA A 950 -8.42 -19.59 13.95
C ALA A 950 -7.52 -18.54 14.62
N MET A 951 -6.93 -17.63 13.83
CA MET A 951 -6.11 -16.55 14.39
C MET A 951 -6.89 -15.71 15.40
N TYR A 952 -8.15 -15.35 15.10
CA TYR A 952 -8.98 -14.56 16.01
C TYR A 952 -9.59 -15.37 17.15
N GLU A 953 -10.14 -16.55 16.90
CA GLU A 953 -10.69 -17.42 17.96
C GLU A 953 -9.60 -17.73 19.01
N SER A 954 -8.36 -17.95 18.57
CA SER A 954 -7.24 -18.19 19.48
C SER A 954 -6.90 -17.00 20.38
N ALA A 955 -7.06 -15.76 19.89
CA ALA A 955 -6.82 -14.54 20.66
C ALA A 955 -7.88 -14.33 21.77
N GLN A 956 -9.02 -15.02 21.68
CA GLN A 956 -10.10 -14.95 22.68
C GLN A 956 -9.86 -15.79 23.93
N GLN A 957 -8.78 -16.58 24.00
CA GLN A 957 -8.41 -17.24 25.26
C GLN A 957 -8.22 -16.23 26.40
N GLU A 958 -7.58 -15.09 26.09
CA GLU A 958 -7.32 -14.01 27.04
C GLU A 958 -7.97 -12.68 26.65
N ARG A 959 -8.55 -12.58 25.44
CA ARG A 959 -9.23 -11.38 24.93
C ARG A 959 -8.32 -10.15 24.97
N LEU A 960 -7.03 -10.34 24.69
CA LEU A 960 -6.04 -9.25 24.65
C LEU A 960 -6.00 -8.54 23.29
N GLY A 961 -6.55 -9.17 22.25
CA GLY A 961 -6.73 -8.58 20.93
C GLY A 961 -5.71 -9.01 19.90
N LEU A 962 -6.09 -8.85 18.63
CA LEU A 962 -5.29 -9.18 17.45
C LEU A 962 -5.53 -8.13 16.36
N LEU A 963 -4.45 -7.59 15.83
CA LEU A 963 -4.41 -6.81 14.59
C LEU A 963 -3.67 -7.64 13.53
N ILE A 964 -4.37 -8.20 12.55
CA ILE A 964 -3.72 -9.04 11.52
C ILE A 964 -2.84 -8.23 10.58
N TRP A 965 -1.81 -8.87 10.04
CA TRP A 965 -1.04 -8.42 8.89
C TRP A 965 -1.59 -9.10 7.64
N MET A 966 -2.39 -8.44 6.81
CA MET A 966 -3.04 -7.14 6.92
C MET A 966 -4.53 -7.38 6.66
N SER A 967 -5.37 -6.37 6.87
CA SER A 967 -6.80 -6.45 6.53
C SER A 967 -7.10 -5.80 5.18
N HIS A 968 -6.32 -4.80 4.78
CA HIS A 968 -6.52 -4.00 3.57
C HIS A 968 -5.37 -4.18 2.58
N SER A 969 -5.69 -4.38 1.30
CA SER A 969 -4.72 -4.49 0.22
C SER A 969 -4.69 -3.23 -0.63
N CYS A 970 -3.55 -2.54 -0.64
CA CYS A 970 -3.38 -1.27 -1.37
C CYS A 970 -3.16 -1.46 -2.89
N TRP A 971 -2.92 -2.69 -3.35
CA TRP A 971 -2.68 -3.03 -4.75
C TRP A 971 -3.08 -4.49 -4.99
N PRO A 972 -3.26 -4.96 -6.24
CA PRO A 972 -3.58 -6.36 -6.48
C PRO A 972 -2.52 -7.30 -5.89
N SER A 973 -2.89 -8.01 -4.83
CA SER A 973 -2.00 -8.85 -4.04
C SER A 973 -2.69 -10.18 -3.68
N MET A 974 -1.89 -11.18 -3.29
CA MET A 974 -2.36 -12.50 -2.87
C MET A 974 -1.92 -12.84 -1.43
N VAL A 975 -1.47 -11.83 -0.68
CA VAL A 975 -1.06 -11.98 0.70
C VAL A 975 -1.82 -11.01 1.58
N TRP A 976 -2.07 -11.42 2.83
CA TRP A 976 -2.31 -10.49 3.93
C TRP A 976 -3.45 -9.50 3.67
N CYS A 977 -4.65 -9.99 3.39
CA CYS A 977 -5.86 -9.17 3.31
C CYS A 977 -7.07 -10.01 3.71
N THR A 978 -8.22 -9.39 3.97
CA THR A 978 -9.49 -10.13 4.20
C THR A 978 -10.47 -9.96 3.05
N TYR A 979 -10.38 -8.83 2.35
CA TYR A 979 -10.98 -8.56 1.05
C TYR A 979 -9.87 -8.11 0.10
N ASP A 980 -10.00 -8.41 -1.18
CA ASP A 980 -8.93 -8.08 -2.14
C ASP A 980 -8.98 -6.63 -2.62
N TYR A 981 -8.00 -6.23 -3.44
CA TYR A 981 -7.86 -4.89 -4.01
C TYR A 981 -9.13 -4.38 -4.72
N TYR A 982 -9.95 -5.28 -5.26
CA TYR A 982 -11.14 -4.96 -6.02
C TYR A 982 -12.39 -4.79 -5.13
N LEU A 983 -12.21 -4.85 -3.81
CA LEU A 983 -13.26 -4.85 -2.78
C LEU A 983 -14.16 -6.09 -2.84
N GLU A 984 -13.66 -7.21 -3.35
CA GLU A 984 -14.30 -8.53 -3.21
C GLU A 984 -14.00 -9.11 -1.81
N PRO A 985 -15.02 -9.39 -0.98
CA PRO A 985 -14.84 -10.11 0.27
C PRO A 985 -14.42 -11.56 -0.02
N THR A 986 -13.20 -11.96 0.40
CA THR A 986 -12.76 -13.37 0.29
C THR A 986 -13.32 -14.19 1.44
N ALA A 987 -13.08 -15.50 1.47
CA ALA A 987 -13.49 -16.32 2.60
C ALA A 987 -12.81 -15.92 3.93
N ALA A 988 -11.65 -15.25 3.88
CA ALA A 988 -11.01 -14.68 5.06
C ALA A 988 -11.91 -13.65 5.75
N TYR A 989 -12.57 -12.76 4.99
CA TYR A 989 -13.53 -11.80 5.51
C TYR A 989 -14.62 -12.46 6.37
N PHE A 990 -15.17 -13.59 5.90
CA PHE A 990 -16.25 -14.29 6.60
C PHE A 990 -15.74 -15.13 7.79
N GLY A 991 -14.56 -15.73 7.66
CA GLY A 991 -13.89 -16.40 8.79
C GLY A 991 -13.60 -15.43 9.94
N VAL A 992 -13.13 -14.22 9.63
CA VAL A 992 -12.96 -13.14 10.61
C VAL A 992 -14.31 -12.68 11.16
N LYS A 993 -15.28 -12.35 10.30
CA LYS A 993 -16.62 -11.90 10.71
C LYS A 993 -17.24 -12.85 11.74
N LYS A 994 -17.07 -14.16 11.53
CA LYS A 994 -17.50 -15.22 12.44
C LYS A 994 -16.72 -15.20 13.76
N ALA A 995 -15.39 -15.24 13.71
CA ALA A 995 -14.53 -15.29 14.91
C ALA A 995 -14.59 -14.04 15.80
N CYS A 996 -15.03 -12.92 15.23
CA CYS A 996 -15.14 -11.63 15.91
C CYS A 996 -16.57 -11.28 16.36
N GLU A 997 -17.53 -12.21 16.28
CA GLU A 997 -18.88 -11.99 16.82
C GLU A 997 -18.82 -11.52 18.30
N PRO A 998 -19.55 -10.47 18.71
CA PRO A 998 -19.50 -9.95 20.08
C PRO A 998 -19.82 -10.99 21.18
N LEU A 999 -20.72 -11.93 20.87
CA LEU A 999 -20.98 -13.14 21.65
C LEU A 999 -20.82 -14.34 20.71
N HIS A 1000 -19.84 -15.19 20.98
CA HIS A 1000 -19.38 -16.22 20.04
C HIS A 1000 -19.26 -17.59 20.69
N ILE A 1001 -19.54 -18.65 19.93
CA ILE A 1001 -19.25 -20.04 20.30
C ILE A 1001 -18.16 -20.61 19.40
N GLN A 1002 -17.10 -21.13 20.00
CA GLN A 1002 -15.91 -21.62 19.29
C GLN A 1002 -15.43 -22.97 19.79
N TYR A 1003 -14.62 -23.65 18.98
CA TYR A 1003 -13.94 -24.88 19.31
C TYR A 1003 -12.45 -24.60 19.57
N ASN A 1004 -11.96 -24.96 20.75
CA ASN A 1004 -10.53 -24.96 21.05
C ASN A 1004 -9.94 -26.33 20.70
N PRO A 1005 -9.14 -26.46 19.63
CA PRO A 1005 -8.64 -27.76 19.16
C PRO A 1005 -7.55 -28.35 20.06
N VAL A 1006 -6.81 -27.51 20.79
CA VAL A 1006 -5.77 -27.95 21.73
C VAL A 1006 -6.39 -28.63 22.95
N LYS A 1007 -7.42 -27.99 23.53
CA LYS A 1007 -8.15 -28.53 24.69
C LYS A 1007 -9.25 -29.51 24.30
N ARG A 1008 -9.68 -29.50 23.03
CA ARG A 1008 -10.86 -30.20 22.50
C ARG A 1008 -12.14 -29.83 23.25
N HIS A 1009 -12.31 -28.55 23.52
CA HIS A 1009 -13.46 -28.01 24.26
C HIS A 1009 -14.24 -27.00 23.42
N VAL A 1010 -15.53 -26.93 23.68
CA VAL A 1010 -16.37 -25.80 23.29
C VAL A 1010 -16.13 -24.66 24.27
N GLU A 1011 -15.89 -23.47 23.74
CA GLU A 1011 -15.77 -22.23 24.50
C GLU A 1011 -16.88 -21.26 24.08
N VAL A 1012 -17.42 -20.52 25.04
CA VAL A 1012 -18.30 -19.37 24.79
C VAL A 1012 -17.53 -18.12 25.18
N VAL A 1013 -17.52 -17.12 24.29
CA VAL A 1013 -16.77 -15.87 24.43
C VAL A 1013 -17.76 -14.71 24.40
N ASP A 1014 -17.71 -13.84 25.40
CA ASP A 1014 -18.40 -12.53 25.38
C ASP A 1014 -17.36 -11.42 25.48
N MET A 1015 -17.26 -10.60 24.44
CA MET A 1015 -16.32 -9.47 24.39
C MET A 1015 -16.94 -8.13 24.81
N GLY A 1016 -18.28 -8.03 24.81
CA GLY A 1016 -18.98 -6.74 24.89
C GLY A 1016 -20.51 -6.82 24.72
N ALA A 1017 -21.11 -8.01 24.68
CA ALA A 1017 -22.54 -8.21 24.45
C ALA A 1017 -23.38 -8.21 25.74
N GLY A 1018 -22.75 -8.01 26.90
CA GLY A 1018 -23.41 -7.89 28.20
C GLY A 1018 -23.27 -9.15 29.06
N ASN A 1019 -24.13 -9.28 30.08
CA ASN A 1019 -24.14 -10.46 30.94
C ASN A 1019 -25.28 -11.38 30.54
N HIS A 1020 -24.98 -12.66 30.36
CA HIS A 1020 -25.94 -13.68 29.94
C HIS A 1020 -26.00 -14.83 30.95
N ARG A 1021 -27.20 -15.39 31.14
CA ARG A 1021 -27.41 -16.53 32.04
C ARG A 1021 -28.25 -17.59 31.36
N GLY A 1022 -27.95 -18.85 31.65
CA GLY A 1022 -28.73 -19.98 31.16
C GLY A 1022 -28.59 -20.23 29.66
N LEU A 1023 -27.51 -19.73 29.02
CA LEU A 1023 -27.28 -19.99 27.59
C LEU A 1023 -27.07 -21.48 27.38
N LYS A 1024 -27.59 -22.03 26.29
CA LYS A 1024 -27.41 -23.44 25.94
C LYS A 1024 -26.39 -23.56 24.82
N ALA A 1025 -25.19 -24.03 25.16
CA ALA A 1025 -24.16 -24.42 24.19
C ALA A 1025 -24.38 -25.86 23.74
N VAL A 1026 -24.59 -26.09 22.45
CA VAL A 1026 -24.80 -27.40 21.84
C VAL A 1026 -23.62 -27.72 20.93
N ALA A 1027 -23.08 -28.94 21.03
CA ALA A 1027 -22.08 -29.46 20.12
C ALA A 1027 -22.58 -30.75 19.47
N GLU A 1028 -22.46 -30.81 18.16
CA GLU A 1028 -22.80 -31.97 17.33
C GLU A 1028 -21.55 -32.42 16.59
N THR A 1029 -21.27 -33.72 16.59
CA THR A 1029 -20.33 -34.32 15.63
C THR A 1029 -21.13 -35.04 14.55
N LEU A 1030 -20.78 -34.78 13.29
CA LEU A 1030 -21.46 -35.34 12.13
C LEU A 1030 -20.44 -36.07 11.25
N ASP A 1031 -20.85 -37.16 10.60
CA ASP A 1031 -20.00 -37.81 9.59
C ASP A 1031 -19.86 -36.94 8.32
N MET A 1032 -18.96 -37.33 7.41
CA MET A 1032 -18.76 -36.62 6.12
C MET A 1032 -20.04 -36.45 5.28
N ARG A 1033 -21.09 -37.26 5.52
CA ARG A 1033 -22.39 -37.18 4.82
C ARG A 1033 -23.41 -36.32 5.57
N GLY A 1034 -23.01 -35.67 6.67
CA GLY A 1034 -23.86 -34.80 7.48
C GLY A 1034 -24.83 -35.55 8.38
N ARG A 1035 -24.60 -36.85 8.66
CA ARG A 1035 -25.41 -37.60 9.62
C ARG A 1035 -24.89 -37.36 11.02
N LEU A 1036 -25.80 -37.06 11.95
CA LEU A 1036 -25.47 -36.87 13.35
C LEU A 1036 -24.89 -38.16 13.97
N LEU A 1037 -23.68 -38.07 14.52
CA LEU A 1037 -23.03 -39.14 15.26
C LEU A 1037 -23.25 -38.98 16.76
N GLN A 1038 -23.02 -37.77 17.27
CA GLN A 1038 -23.17 -37.44 18.68
C GLN A 1038 -23.67 -36.00 18.85
N GLN A 1039 -24.46 -35.77 19.90
CA GLN A 1039 -24.85 -34.43 20.35
C GLN A 1039 -24.68 -34.32 21.86
N THR A 1040 -24.04 -33.25 22.31
CA THR A 1040 -23.92 -32.87 23.73
C THR A 1040 -24.35 -31.43 23.93
N SER A 1041 -24.77 -31.08 25.14
CA SER A 1041 -25.08 -29.69 25.47
C SER A 1041 -24.73 -29.36 26.91
N ALA A 1042 -24.33 -28.11 27.13
CA ALA A 1042 -24.08 -27.53 28.44
C ALA A 1042 -24.86 -26.22 28.62
N THR A 1043 -25.22 -25.91 29.87
CA THR A 1043 -25.73 -24.60 30.25
C THR A 1043 -24.57 -23.71 30.67
N VAL A 1044 -24.51 -22.49 30.17
CA VAL A 1044 -23.41 -21.55 30.36
C VAL A 1044 -23.97 -20.21 30.89
N ASP A 1045 -23.40 -19.75 32.00
CA ASP A 1045 -23.52 -18.37 32.46
C ASP A 1045 -22.21 -17.66 32.09
N ILE A 1046 -22.30 -16.47 31.50
CA ILE A 1046 -21.12 -15.72 31.05
C ILE A 1046 -21.33 -14.23 31.28
N GLY A 1047 -20.32 -13.57 31.86
CA GLY A 1047 -20.28 -12.12 31.98
C GLY A 1047 -19.58 -11.46 30.81
N GLU A 1048 -19.71 -10.14 30.69
CA GLU A 1048 -18.97 -9.35 29.72
C GLU A 1048 -17.45 -9.51 29.93
N ASP A 1049 -16.68 -9.52 28.85
CA ASP A 1049 -15.23 -9.68 28.86
C ASP A 1049 -14.75 -11.03 29.47
N GLN A 1050 -15.44 -12.12 29.11
CA GLN A 1050 -15.12 -13.48 29.57
C GLN A 1050 -15.04 -14.49 28.43
N THR A 1051 -14.29 -15.57 28.70
CA THR A 1051 -14.31 -16.81 27.93
C THR A 1051 -14.55 -17.94 28.91
N VAL A 1052 -15.55 -18.77 28.65
CA VAL A 1052 -15.96 -19.89 29.51
C VAL A 1052 -15.88 -21.19 28.71
N GLU A 1053 -15.19 -22.18 29.28
CA GLU A 1053 -15.20 -23.55 28.77
C GLU A 1053 -16.56 -24.20 29.10
N ALA A 1054 -17.30 -24.62 28.07
CA ALA A 1054 -18.65 -25.14 28.23
C ALA A 1054 -18.69 -26.67 28.37
N GLN A 1055 -18.04 -27.39 27.45
CA GLN A 1055 -18.02 -28.86 27.42
C GLN A 1055 -16.90 -29.41 26.53
N ALA A 1056 -16.43 -30.62 26.84
CA ALA A 1056 -15.52 -31.37 25.97
C ALA A 1056 -16.23 -31.90 24.71
N VAL A 1057 -15.48 -32.03 23.61
CA VAL A 1057 -15.93 -32.66 22.36
C VAL A 1057 -15.22 -34.00 22.18
N THR A 1058 -15.99 -35.07 22.06
CA THR A 1058 -15.44 -36.39 21.70
C THR A 1058 -15.28 -36.47 20.18
N LEU A 1059 -14.05 -36.69 19.71
CA LEU A 1059 -13.76 -36.80 18.28
C LEU A 1059 -14.12 -38.20 17.76
N PRO A 1060 -14.89 -38.32 16.67
CA PRO A 1060 -15.23 -39.61 16.09
C PRO A 1060 -14.05 -40.24 15.33
N ASP A 1061 -14.03 -41.57 15.22
CA ASP A 1061 -13.06 -42.31 14.39
C ASP A 1061 -13.50 -42.32 12.91
N GLU A 1062 -13.69 -41.13 12.35
CA GLU A 1062 -14.10 -40.91 10.96
C GLU A 1062 -12.95 -40.31 10.15
N SER A 1063 -12.83 -40.70 8.88
CA SER A 1063 -11.78 -40.15 8.01
C SER A 1063 -11.87 -38.62 7.88
N VAL A 1064 -13.09 -38.11 7.68
CA VAL A 1064 -13.47 -36.70 7.73
C VAL A 1064 -14.81 -36.59 8.44
N TYR A 1065 -14.95 -35.60 9.31
CA TYR A 1065 -16.17 -35.34 10.07
C TYR A 1065 -16.35 -33.83 10.27
N TYR A 1066 -17.52 -33.44 10.77
CA TYR A 1066 -17.81 -32.06 11.10
C TYR A 1066 -18.07 -31.90 12.59
N ILE A 1067 -17.62 -30.79 13.16
CA ILE A 1067 -18.02 -30.32 14.49
C ILE A 1067 -18.92 -29.10 14.29
N ARG A 1068 -20.17 -29.16 14.73
CA ARG A 1068 -21.12 -28.06 14.63
C ARG A 1068 -21.51 -27.58 16.03
N LEU A 1069 -21.35 -26.28 16.24
CA LEU A 1069 -21.61 -25.62 17.51
C LEU A 1069 -22.77 -24.64 17.37
N ARG A 1070 -23.65 -24.60 18.35
CA ARG A 1070 -24.77 -23.66 18.42
C ARG A 1070 -24.97 -23.13 19.83
N LEU A 1071 -25.12 -21.82 19.94
CA LEU A 1071 -25.40 -21.14 21.20
C LEU A 1071 -26.81 -20.58 21.17
N TYR A 1072 -27.64 -20.96 22.14
CA TYR A 1072 -29.01 -20.51 22.25
C TYR A 1072 -29.27 -19.71 23.52
N ASP A 1073 -30.13 -18.71 23.41
CA ASP A 1073 -30.90 -18.16 24.53
C ASP A 1073 -32.37 -18.54 24.35
N GLY A 1074 -32.86 -19.45 25.18
CA GLY A 1074 -34.15 -20.10 24.99
C GLY A 1074 -34.24 -20.79 23.63
N SER A 1075 -35.00 -20.21 22.70
CA SER A 1075 -35.18 -20.71 21.33
C SER A 1075 -34.43 -19.88 20.27
N SER A 1076 -33.83 -18.77 20.67
CA SER A 1076 -33.11 -17.85 19.78
C SER A 1076 -31.70 -18.36 19.57
N LEU A 1077 -31.31 -18.61 18.32
CA LEU A 1077 -29.93 -18.92 17.95
C LEU A 1077 -29.10 -17.62 17.97
N LEU A 1078 -28.09 -17.56 18.82
CA LEU A 1078 -27.22 -16.38 18.98
C LEU A 1078 -25.93 -16.49 18.18
N SER A 1079 -25.33 -17.68 18.14
CA SER A 1079 -24.12 -17.96 17.37
C SER A 1079 -24.13 -19.41 16.88
N GLU A 1080 -23.62 -19.62 15.67
CA GLU A 1080 -23.41 -20.93 15.06
C GLU A 1080 -22.04 -20.95 14.40
N ASN A 1081 -21.31 -22.04 14.59
CA ASN A 1081 -20.00 -22.25 14.01
C ASN A 1081 -19.83 -23.72 13.59
N MET A 1082 -19.09 -23.98 12.52
CA MET A 1082 -18.91 -25.33 11.97
C MET A 1082 -17.47 -25.53 11.51
N TYR A 1083 -16.88 -26.66 11.91
CA TYR A 1083 -15.50 -27.02 11.62
C TYR A 1083 -15.47 -28.32 10.83
N VAL A 1084 -14.56 -28.39 9.87
CA VAL A 1084 -14.25 -29.64 9.15
C VAL A 1084 -12.96 -30.19 9.73
N GLU A 1085 -13.02 -31.43 10.19
CA GLU A 1085 -11.91 -32.10 10.87
C GLU A 1085 -11.71 -33.50 10.29
N SER A 1086 -10.56 -34.10 10.59
CA SER A 1086 -10.19 -35.42 10.08
C SER A 1086 -9.40 -36.22 11.10
N ARG A 1087 -9.46 -37.55 11.00
CA ARG A 1087 -8.67 -38.43 11.86
C ARG A 1087 -7.17 -38.24 11.67
N GLU A 1088 -6.73 -38.13 10.42
CA GLU A 1088 -5.38 -37.70 10.08
C GLU A 1088 -5.42 -36.18 9.89
N PRO A 1089 -4.67 -35.38 10.68
CA PRO A 1089 -4.73 -33.92 10.60
C PRO A 1089 -4.53 -33.39 9.18
N ASP A 1090 -5.37 -32.42 8.79
CA ASP A 1090 -5.36 -31.78 7.47
C ASP A 1090 -5.52 -32.74 6.27
N ASN A 1091 -5.99 -33.98 6.43
CA ASN A 1091 -6.31 -34.88 5.31
C ASN A 1091 -7.82 -34.95 5.07
N TRP A 1092 -8.31 -34.14 4.12
CA TRP A 1092 -9.74 -34.02 3.80
C TRP A 1092 -10.11 -34.62 2.45
N GLN A 1093 -9.22 -35.44 1.87
CA GLN A 1093 -9.38 -35.92 0.49
C GLN A 1093 -10.60 -36.82 0.31
N ALA A 1094 -11.12 -37.42 1.40
CA ALA A 1094 -12.37 -38.17 1.37
C ALA A 1094 -13.58 -37.33 0.92
N LEU A 1095 -13.54 -35.99 1.10
CA LEU A 1095 -14.57 -35.08 0.61
C LEU A 1095 -14.71 -35.12 -0.92
N ASN A 1096 -13.64 -35.45 -1.66
CA ASN A 1096 -13.69 -35.57 -3.12
C ASN A 1096 -14.62 -36.69 -3.60
N THR A 1097 -15.06 -37.59 -2.71
CA THR A 1097 -16.01 -38.66 -3.01
C THR A 1097 -17.48 -38.24 -2.85
N LEU A 1098 -17.74 -37.03 -2.33
CA LEU A 1098 -19.10 -36.50 -2.20
C LEU A 1098 -19.73 -36.28 -3.58
N PRO A 1099 -20.98 -36.72 -3.78
CA PRO A 1099 -21.75 -36.36 -4.97
C PRO A 1099 -21.84 -34.85 -5.15
N LYS A 1100 -21.93 -34.42 -6.41
CA LYS A 1100 -22.31 -33.05 -6.72
C LYS A 1100 -23.76 -32.78 -6.33
N VAL A 1101 -24.05 -31.57 -5.87
CA VAL A 1101 -25.36 -31.14 -5.36
C VAL A 1101 -25.85 -29.93 -6.14
N GLN A 1102 -27.16 -29.93 -6.44
CA GLN A 1102 -27.84 -28.77 -6.98
C GLN A 1102 -28.67 -28.12 -5.86
N LEU A 1103 -28.44 -26.83 -5.63
CA LEU A 1103 -29.13 -26.07 -4.59
C LEU A 1103 -30.41 -25.45 -5.14
N GLN A 1104 -31.40 -25.24 -4.27
CA GLN A 1104 -32.55 -24.40 -4.58
C GLN A 1104 -32.27 -22.99 -4.09
N GLN A 1105 -32.57 -22.00 -4.93
CA GLN A 1105 -32.31 -20.59 -4.67
C GLN A 1105 -33.54 -19.75 -4.93
N GLN A 1106 -33.81 -18.80 -4.04
CA GLN A 1106 -34.84 -17.79 -4.20
C GLN A 1106 -34.24 -16.42 -3.88
N GLU A 1107 -34.42 -15.47 -4.78
CA GLU A 1107 -33.88 -14.12 -4.69
C GLU A 1107 -35.00 -13.10 -4.64
N GLU A 1108 -34.88 -12.13 -3.75
CA GLU A 1108 -35.76 -10.97 -3.71
C GLU A 1108 -34.92 -9.72 -3.46
N PHE A 1109 -34.84 -8.83 -4.45
CA PHE A 1109 -34.09 -7.58 -4.38
C PHE A 1109 -35.03 -6.38 -4.46
N GLY A 1110 -34.72 -5.34 -3.69
CA GLY A 1110 -35.41 -4.06 -3.70
C GLY A 1110 -34.43 -2.90 -3.56
N LYS A 1111 -34.82 -1.74 -4.06
CA LYS A 1111 -34.04 -0.49 -3.95
C LYS A 1111 -34.77 0.49 -3.04
N LYS A 1112 -34.06 1.10 -2.10
CA LYS A 1112 -34.56 2.18 -1.25
C LYS A 1112 -33.56 3.35 -1.25
N GLY A 1113 -33.94 4.46 -1.87
CA GLY A 1113 -33.00 5.57 -2.10
C GLY A 1113 -31.84 5.10 -2.97
N ASP A 1114 -30.61 5.30 -2.50
CA ASP A 1114 -29.38 4.91 -3.23
C ASP A 1114 -28.80 3.56 -2.77
N GLU A 1115 -29.52 2.80 -1.94
CA GLU A 1115 -29.09 1.47 -1.49
C GLU A 1115 -30.03 0.40 -2.04
N TRP A 1116 -29.42 -0.67 -2.55
CA TRP A 1116 -30.12 -1.92 -2.85
C TRP A 1116 -29.98 -2.86 -1.66
N THR A 1117 -31.05 -3.57 -1.36
CA THR A 1117 -31.06 -4.65 -0.38
C THR A 1117 -31.82 -5.84 -0.96
N GLY A 1118 -31.47 -7.04 -0.53
CA GLY A 1118 -32.25 -8.22 -0.87
C GLY A 1118 -31.99 -9.41 0.03
N THR A 1119 -32.79 -10.44 -0.15
CA THR A 1119 -32.65 -11.71 0.54
C THR A 1119 -32.45 -12.82 -0.48
N VAL A 1120 -31.52 -13.72 -0.16
CA VAL A 1120 -31.22 -14.91 -0.96
C VAL A 1120 -31.42 -16.12 -0.05
N ARG A 1121 -32.48 -16.88 -0.28
CA ARG A 1121 -32.75 -18.12 0.44
C ARG A 1121 -32.20 -19.29 -0.36
N ILE A 1122 -31.33 -20.07 0.28
CA ILE A 1122 -30.64 -21.21 -0.30
C ILE A 1122 -31.02 -22.45 0.48
N SER A 1123 -31.40 -23.51 -0.21
CA SER A 1123 -31.82 -24.79 0.38
C SER A 1123 -31.08 -25.95 -0.27
N ASN A 1124 -30.65 -26.91 0.56
CA ASN A 1124 -30.06 -28.18 0.10
C ASN A 1124 -31.11 -29.30 0.19
N PRO A 1125 -31.85 -29.61 -0.88
CA PRO A 1125 -32.85 -30.68 -0.86
C PRO A 1125 -32.24 -32.09 -0.98
N SER A 1126 -30.93 -32.20 -1.18
CA SER A 1126 -30.26 -33.47 -1.44
C SER A 1126 -29.91 -34.23 -0.15
N ALA A 1127 -29.53 -35.51 -0.30
CA ALA A 1127 -29.00 -36.33 0.79
C ALA A 1127 -27.48 -36.15 1.01
N THR A 1128 -26.84 -35.18 0.35
CA THR A 1128 -25.40 -34.91 0.42
C THR A 1128 -25.16 -33.49 0.94
N PRO A 1129 -24.20 -33.26 1.87
CA PRO A 1129 -23.86 -31.91 2.30
C PRO A 1129 -23.40 -31.02 1.14
N ALA A 1130 -23.75 -29.74 1.18
CA ALA A 1130 -23.24 -28.71 0.28
C ALA A 1130 -22.21 -27.87 1.04
N LEU A 1131 -20.97 -27.84 0.57
CA LEU A 1131 -19.84 -27.26 1.33
C LEU A 1131 -19.25 -26.00 0.69
N MET A 1132 -18.88 -25.03 1.52
CA MET A 1132 -18.28 -23.74 1.10
C MET A 1132 -19.13 -23.03 0.04
N ILE A 1133 -20.42 -22.89 0.30
CA ILE A 1133 -21.36 -22.22 -0.60
C ILE A 1133 -21.00 -20.74 -0.66
N ARG A 1134 -20.54 -20.29 -1.82
CA ARG A 1134 -20.25 -18.89 -2.13
C ARG A 1134 -21.41 -18.28 -2.90
N LEU A 1135 -21.90 -17.14 -2.43
CA LEU A 1135 -22.76 -16.23 -3.15
C LEU A 1135 -21.88 -15.19 -3.86
N ASN A 1136 -22.13 -14.97 -5.15
CA ASN A 1136 -21.47 -13.96 -5.96
C ASN A 1136 -22.52 -13.08 -6.65
N LEU A 1137 -22.67 -11.83 -6.20
CA LEU A 1137 -23.59 -10.85 -6.77
C LEU A 1137 -23.08 -10.37 -8.13
N LEU A 1138 -23.86 -10.64 -9.17
CA LEU A 1138 -23.59 -10.28 -10.55
C LEU A 1138 -24.67 -9.34 -11.08
N GLY A 1139 -24.30 -8.53 -12.06
CA GLY A 1139 -25.25 -7.93 -12.98
C GLY A 1139 -25.70 -8.93 -14.04
N ASN A 1140 -26.79 -8.63 -14.72
CA ASN A 1140 -27.21 -9.38 -15.92
C ASN A 1140 -26.23 -9.25 -17.11
N ASP A 1141 -25.16 -8.46 -16.97
CA ASP A 1141 -23.99 -8.41 -17.86
C ASP A 1141 -22.95 -9.52 -17.56
N GLY A 1142 -23.13 -10.26 -16.45
CA GLY A 1142 -22.22 -11.29 -15.98
C GLY A 1142 -21.04 -10.78 -15.17
N GLU A 1143 -20.92 -9.46 -14.95
CA GLU A 1143 -19.84 -8.86 -14.16
C GLU A 1143 -20.28 -8.68 -12.70
N GLN A 1144 -19.32 -8.82 -11.78
CA GLN A 1144 -19.59 -8.65 -10.34
C GLN A 1144 -20.10 -7.24 -10.03
N ILE A 1145 -20.94 -7.10 -9.01
CA ILE A 1145 -21.32 -5.79 -8.44
C ILE A 1145 -20.53 -5.62 -7.14
N LEU A 1146 -19.56 -4.70 -7.14
CA LEU A 1146 -18.66 -4.43 -6.01
C LEU A 1146 -18.56 -2.93 -5.70
N PRO A 1147 -18.41 -2.54 -4.42
CA PRO A 1147 -18.46 -3.38 -3.22
C PRO A 1147 -19.86 -3.93 -2.90
N VAL A 1148 -19.91 -4.97 -2.08
CA VAL A 1148 -21.15 -5.64 -1.66
C VAL A 1148 -21.00 -6.18 -0.25
N VAL A 1149 -22.06 -6.07 0.55
CA VAL A 1149 -22.12 -6.58 1.92
C VAL A 1149 -23.09 -7.75 1.98
N TYR A 1150 -22.58 -8.90 2.43
CA TYR A 1150 -23.36 -10.09 2.75
C TYR A 1150 -23.47 -10.25 4.28
N SER A 1151 -24.63 -10.68 4.78
CA SER A 1151 -24.76 -11.09 6.19
C SER A 1151 -23.92 -12.33 6.48
N ASP A 1152 -23.79 -13.23 5.51
CA ASP A 1152 -23.04 -14.47 5.61
C ASP A 1152 -22.68 -15.01 4.21
N ASN A 1153 -21.58 -15.76 4.10
CA ASN A 1153 -21.10 -16.35 2.86
C ASN A 1153 -20.09 -17.47 3.18
N TYR A 1154 -19.75 -18.32 2.20
CA TYR A 1154 -18.83 -19.46 2.37
C TYR A 1154 -19.26 -20.47 3.46
N PHE A 1155 -20.56 -20.64 3.67
CA PHE A 1155 -21.10 -21.56 4.69
C PHE A 1155 -21.38 -22.97 4.14
N HIS A 1156 -21.73 -23.89 5.04
CA HIS A 1156 -22.13 -25.26 4.70
C HIS A 1156 -23.64 -25.45 4.93
N LEU A 1157 -24.27 -26.32 4.14
CA LEU A 1157 -25.64 -26.80 4.38
C LEU A 1157 -25.66 -28.32 4.40
N MET A 1158 -26.02 -28.90 5.55
CA MET A 1158 -26.27 -30.34 5.65
C MET A 1158 -27.56 -30.72 4.88
N PRO A 1159 -27.81 -32.02 4.64
CA PRO A 1159 -29.03 -32.48 3.98
C PRO A 1159 -30.31 -31.90 4.60
N GLY A 1160 -31.16 -31.29 3.77
CA GLY A 1160 -32.43 -30.69 4.18
C GLY A 1160 -32.32 -29.29 4.80
N GLU A 1161 -31.13 -28.75 5.02
CA GLU A 1161 -30.95 -27.43 5.62
C GLU A 1161 -31.19 -26.29 4.63
N SER A 1162 -31.47 -25.11 5.17
CA SER A 1162 -31.63 -23.87 4.41
C SER A 1162 -31.02 -22.70 5.16
N ARG A 1163 -30.57 -21.68 4.43
CA ARG A 1163 -30.06 -20.42 4.98
C ARG A 1163 -30.60 -19.26 4.15
N THR A 1164 -30.93 -18.16 4.83
CA THR A 1164 -31.28 -16.89 4.19
C THR A 1164 -30.15 -15.90 4.43
N VAL A 1165 -29.60 -15.34 3.36
CA VAL A 1165 -28.54 -14.33 3.40
C VAL A 1165 -29.14 -12.99 2.97
N THR A 1166 -28.86 -11.92 3.72
CA THR A 1166 -29.16 -10.56 3.26
C THR A 1166 -27.97 -10.01 2.49
N VAL A 1167 -28.24 -9.35 1.35
CA VAL A 1167 -27.23 -8.74 0.48
C VAL A 1167 -27.54 -7.26 0.32
N SER A 1168 -26.54 -6.38 0.36
CA SER A 1168 -26.70 -4.95 0.14
C SER A 1168 -25.53 -4.30 -0.60
N TRP A 1169 -25.81 -3.29 -1.42
CA TRP A 1169 -24.81 -2.55 -2.20
C TRP A 1169 -25.36 -1.16 -2.58
N HIS A 1170 -24.48 -0.24 -2.97
CA HIS A 1170 -24.91 1.09 -3.43
C HIS A 1170 -25.37 1.03 -4.89
N HIS A 1171 -26.39 1.84 -5.22
CA HIS A 1171 -26.91 1.90 -6.58
C HIS A 1171 -25.84 2.32 -7.60
N GLU A 1172 -24.91 3.20 -7.21
CA GLU A 1172 -23.80 3.63 -8.06
C GLU A 1172 -22.90 2.46 -8.53
N ASP A 1173 -22.88 1.34 -7.80
CA ASP A 1173 -22.08 0.15 -8.13
C ASP A 1173 -22.81 -0.82 -9.07
N SER A 1174 -24.13 -0.67 -9.22
CA SER A 1174 -24.97 -1.58 -10.03
C SER A 1174 -24.77 -1.44 -11.54
N ARG A 1175 -24.14 -0.36 -12.00
CA ARG A 1175 -23.95 -0.02 -13.43
C ARG A 1175 -25.26 0.00 -14.24
N GLY A 1176 -26.41 0.13 -13.57
CA GLY A 1176 -27.74 0.05 -14.20
C GLY A 1176 -28.17 -1.37 -14.60
N THR A 1177 -27.47 -2.40 -14.12
CA THR A 1177 -27.77 -3.80 -14.39
C THR A 1177 -28.79 -4.38 -13.41
N GLN A 1178 -29.48 -5.43 -13.81
CA GLN A 1178 -30.36 -6.18 -12.89
C GLN A 1178 -29.52 -7.16 -12.06
N PRO A 1179 -29.68 -7.18 -10.73
CA PRO A 1179 -28.89 -8.06 -9.87
C PRO A 1179 -29.35 -9.52 -9.96
N HIS A 1180 -28.39 -10.43 -9.86
CA HIS A 1180 -28.59 -11.86 -9.69
C HIS A 1180 -27.43 -12.44 -8.85
N VAL A 1181 -27.65 -13.52 -8.10
CA VAL A 1181 -26.60 -14.17 -7.33
C VAL A 1181 -26.24 -15.51 -7.96
N ALA A 1182 -25.00 -15.65 -8.41
CA ALA A 1182 -24.45 -16.93 -8.80
C ALA A 1182 -23.99 -17.71 -7.55
N LEU A 1183 -24.31 -19.01 -7.50
CA LEU A 1183 -23.86 -19.91 -6.44
C LEU A 1183 -22.70 -20.77 -6.93
N SER A 1184 -21.67 -20.90 -6.10
CA SER A 1184 -20.63 -21.91 -6.27
C SER A 1184 -20.29 -22.57 -4.93
N GLY A 1185 -19.55 -23.68 -4.96
CA GLY A 1185 -19.11 -24.38 -3.76
C GLY A 1185 -18.32 -25.64 -4.10
N PHE A 1186 -17.74 -26.28 -3.09
CA PHE A 1186 -16.82 -27.41 -3.29
C PHE A 1186 -17.44 -28.55 -4.11
N ASN A 1187 -18.68 -28.90 -3.79
CA ASN A 1187 -19.46 -29.91 -4.50
C ASN A 1187 -20.78 -29.38 -5.06
N VAL A 1188 -20.94 -28.06 -5.20
CA VAL A 1188 -22.14 -27.46 -5.81
C VAL A 1188 -21.99 -27.40 -7.32
N THR A 1189 -23.07 -27.69 -8.05
CA THR A 1189 -23.20 -27.41 -9.49
C THR A 1189 -24.25 -26.34 -9.70
N GLU A 1190 -24.01 -25.46 -10.68
CA GLU A 1190 -24.98 -24.46 -11.15
C GLU A 1190 -26.29 -25.11 -11.62
#